data_AF-A0A931V3C6-F1
#
_entry.id   AF-A0A931V3C6-F1
#
_cell.length_a   1.000
_cell.length_b   1.000
_cell.length_c   1.000
_cell.angle_alpha   90.00
_cell.angle_beta   90.00
_cell.angle_gamma   90.00
#
_symmetry.space_group_name_H-M   'P 1'
#
loop_
_entity.id
_entity.type
_entity.pdbx_description
1 polymer ?
#
loop_
_entity_poly.entity_id
_entity_poly.type
_entity_poly.pdbx_seq_one_letter_code
_entity_poly.pdbx_strand_id
1 'polypeptide(L)'
;MRGSGIALFALACALGADRRARPQPDAPAMPVLPASFAGCGAVLSGAVCELPGDGAVRVFVPGTMPARFFVDERTVDTTVVRTGQDGRLHRLTIPAGSRALTVEGVRDGAPARFVLKLAPPTPYRWLAEARALRQKGDAAGARARAEPATKSSDPTERALAIGLLARLSLQKGDVDDAVAQLRQSIALHSTRTSDRAEDAFALAFALNQRSRRYGEARAVLDEIEPTLSEYPEGRARLPFYRAEIALESGDVRSAIRGLREAEAAAARLGIVRLERNARGLLSTVLQIQGHFDEGIAALRALDDELGRDPAADGCDRADALANLGLSLERRARARADLGEPSAGDDLSEPAARALALFPKGCADSHRRGLALYIAAAAALERGALADARQIVSHGRAAQPNLRTNDVLQWLDLEARIAFADHRFDEARASYEEAIGIAEAAHQSDMLWRAVLGRAESLEALGRADDALDAYARAESLLDDQTLALPFGDGRGVYLSRSERSARLAIDLLLRRRRPAEAFAVARRARARLLVATARATSLDALAPAARARWDGAIAAFRRARAEVDRAAEEDWKLAAAALHDARSSRTAKITAMRAALDDAMSALGTMPRADAPLAAPAEGELWLGFHRARSGFVAFAATTERTFSFALADLEPTRVLAGVDAELSRSKRLIVLPYGPLRAVDVHAWPRGDGPLIAGVAVEYAPDVPRVRAPATDDSFALVVDPTDDLPAAREEARALRALFGGAVRAAEGREATARTVEALLESAGTFHYAGHGVFGGPEGAESRLPLAAGSELGLLEILARPRVPRRVMLSACETGRASLDARTETIGLAQAFVIAGSESVIAPTRKVPDALAAKLAIAYYRALLDGAPPGEALARAQLRVRADDPAADWAAWRLLRP
;
A
#
# COMPACT_ATOMS: atom_id res chain seq x y z
N MET A 1 18.51 77.36 -11.64
CA MET A 1 18.18 78.74 -12.07
C MET A 1 16.65 78.80 -12.21
N ARG A 2 15.92 79.54 -11.36
CA ARG A 2 15.26 80.82 -11.72
C ARG A 2 14.97 80.89 -13.23
N GLY A 3 13.75 81.04 -13.74
CA GLY A 3 12.46 81.47 -13.22
C GLY A 3 11.70 82.14 -14.39
N SER A 4 10.39 82.33 -14.24
CA SER A 4 9.53 83.27 -14.99
C SER A 4 9.17 82.90 -16.44
N GLY A 5 7.94 83.07 -16.95
CA GLY A 5 6.68 83.57 -16.38
C GLY A 5 5.66 83.91 -17.49
N ILE A 6 4.40 84.17 -17.07
CA ILE A 6 3.38 85.06 -17.69
C ILE A 6 2.61 84.42 -18.87
N ALA A 7 1.27 84.39 -18.97
CA ALA A 7 0.26 85.47 -18.84
C ALA A 7 -1.17 84.89 -18.65
N LEU A 8 -2.03 85.49 -17.80
CA LEU A 8 -3.26 86.28 -18.12
C LEU A 8 -4.47 85.46 -18.63
N PHE A 9 -5.74 85.63 -18.24
CA PHE A 9 -6.49 86.74 -17.63
C PHE A 9 -7.76 86.20 -16.92
N ALA A 10 -8.25 86.96 -15.95
CA ALA A 10 -9.43 86.72 -15.11
C ALA A 10 -10.77 87.09 -15.78
N LEU A 11 -11.88 86.48 -15.33
CA LEU A 11 -13.01 87.23 -14.78
C LEU A 11 -13.90 86.32 -13.89
N ALA A 12 -14.29 86.87 -12.74
CA ALA A 12 -15.02 86.23 -11.66
C ALA A 12 -16.48 86.70 -11.57
N CYS A 13 -17.33 85.88 -10.94
CA CYS A 13 -18.34 86.17 -9.89
C CYS A 13 -19.48 85.14 -9.96
N ALA A 14 -19.63 84.26 -8.95
CA ALA A 14 -20.47 84.41 -7.74
C ALA A 14 -21.94 84.02 -8.04
N LEU A 15 -22.70 83.17 -7.34
CA LEU A 15 -22.74 82.61 -5.98
C LEU A 15 -23.63 81.34 -6.02
N GLY A 16 -23.52 80.45 -5.02
CA GLY A 16 -24.59 79.48 -4.72
C GLY A 16 -24.08 78.13 -4.22
N ALA A 17 -24.15 77.93 -2.90
CA ALA A 17 -23.71 76.73 -2.20
C ALA A 17 -24.48 75.47 -2.63
N ASP A 18 -23.77 74.37 -2.85
CA ASP A 18 -24.27 73.04 -2.46
C ASP A 18 -23.10 72.10 -2.13
N ARG A 19 -23.07 71.63 -0.88
CA ARG A 19 -22.06 70.66 -0.40
C ARG A 19 -22.40 69.29 -0.98
N ARG A 20 -21.88 68.96 -2.16
CA ARG A 20 -21.87 67.55 -2.61
C ARG A 20 -20.77 66.80 -1.85
N ALA A 21 -21.22 65.92 -0.97
CA ALA A 21 -20.40 64.91 -0.31
C ALA A 21 -19.62 64.09 -1.36
N ARG A 22 -18.31 63.90 -1.12
CA ARG A 22 -17.51 62.90 -1.83
C ARG A 22 -18.10 61.51 -1.56
N PRO A 23 -18.21 60.63 -2.57
CA PRO A 23 -18.59 59.24 -2.32
C PRO A 23 -17.55 58.60 -1.40
N GLN A 24 -18.02 58.02 -0.31
CA GLN A 24 -17.23 57.24 0.63
C GLN A 24 -16.72 55.99 -0.10
N PRO A 25 -15.44 55.59 0.05
CA PRO A 25 -14.95 54.36 -0.55
C PRO A 25 -15.74 53.18 0.02
N ASP A 26 -16.26 52.31 -0.85
CA ASP A 26 -16.93 51.07 -0.46
C ASP A 26 -16.04 50.32 0.54
N ALA A 27 -16.62 49.94 1.68
CA ALA A 27 -15.92 49.17 2.70
C ALA A 27 -15.35 47.88 2.06
N PRO A 28 -14.12 47.46 2.40
CA PRO A 28 -13.54 46.26 1.82
C PRO A 28 -14.46 45.06 2.07
N ALA A 29 -14.80 44.33 1.01
CA ALA A 29 -15.66 43.15 1.09
C ALA A 29 -15.08 42.17 2.12
N MET A 30 -15.91 41.76 3.09
CA MET A 30 -15.48 40.80 4.11
C MET A 30 -14.95 39.51 3.46
N PRO A 31 -13.80 38.98 3.93
CA PRO A 31 -13.29 37.69 3.48
C PRO A 31 -14.32 36.57 3.56
N VAL A 32 -14.25 35.63 2.62
CA VAL A 32 -15.12 34.44 2.62
C VAL A 32 -14.65 33.45 3.68
N LEU A 33 -15.55 33.09 4.58
CA LEU A 33 -15.35 32.01 5.54
C LEU A 33 -15.46 30.66 4.78
N PRO A 34 -14.48 29.75 4.85
CA PRO A 34 -14.50 28.49 4.13
C PRO A 34 -15.38 27.44 4.82
N ALA A 35 -16.60 27.83 5.21
CA ALA A 35 -17.59 26.92 5.75
C ALA A 35 -18.16 26.02 4.64
N SER A 36 -18.62 24.82 5.02
CA SER A 36 -19.24 23.85 4.11
C SER A 36 -20.55 23.36 4.70
N PHE A 37 -21.52 23.02 3.86
CA PHE A 37 -22.87 22.65 4.28
C PHE A 37 -23.27 21.24 3.81
N ALA A 38 -24.23 20.63 4.50
CA ALA A 38 -24.78 19.31 4.18
C ALA A 38 -26.22 19.15 4.70
N GLY A 39 -26.97 18.21 4.12
CA GLY A 39 -28.35 17.91 4.56
C GLY A 39 -29.43 18.72 3.84
N CYS A 40 -29.12 19.36 2.72
CA CYS A 40 -30.15 19.93 1.85
C CYS A 40 -31.01 18.80 1.25
N GLY A 41 -32.30 19.06 1.03
CA GLY A 41 -33.17 18.15 0.26
C GLY A 41 -32.65 17.97 -1.17
N ALA A 42 -32.09 19.04 -1.74
CA ALA A 42 -31.25 19.05 -2.93
C ALA A 42 -30.36 20.30 -2.95
N VAL A 43 -29.32 20.29 -3.78
CA VAL A 43 -28.50 21.46 -4.10
C VAL A 43 -28.72 21.82 -5.56
N LEU A 44 -29.17 23.04 -5.79
CA LEU A 44 -29.41 23.60 -7.11
C LEU A 44 -28.18 24.39 -7.59
N SER A 45 -28.13 24.67 -8.89
CA SER A 45 -27.06 25.47 -9.51
C SER A 45 -26.85 26.81 -8.80
N GLY A 46 -25.58 27.18 -8.59
CA GLY A 46 -25.20 28.34 -7.78
C GLY A 46 -25.20 28.08 -6.28
N ALA A 47 -25.02 26.81 -5.87
CA ALA A 47 -24.97 26.34 -4.48
C ALA A 47 -26.19 26.76 -3.64
N VAL A 48 -27.39 26.63 -4.19
CA VAL A 48 -28.65 26.93 -3.47
C VAL A 48 -29.15 25.68 -2.76
N CYS A 49 -29.35 25.76 -1.46
CA CYS A 49 -29.86 24.66 -0.63
C CYS A 49 -31.38 24.64 -0.66
N GLU A 50 -31.94 23.64 -1.32
CA GLU A 50 -33.36 23.30 -1.15
C GLU A 50 -33.55 22.68 0.23
N LEU A 51 -34.41 23.27 1.06
CA LEU A 51 -34.60 22.83 2.44
C LEU A 51 -35.22 21.40 2.48
N PRO A 52 -34.73 20.51 3.36
CA PRO A 52 -35.39 19.23 3.60
C PRO A 52 -36.72 19.43 4.33
N GLY A 53 -37.57 18.40 4.35
CA GLY A 53 -38.90 18.48 4.95
C GLY A 53 -38.91 18.80 6.45
N ASP A 54 -37.84 18.48 7.18
CA ASP A 54 -37.66 18.81 8.60
C ASP A 54 -36.86 20.10 8.84
N GLY A 55 -36.42 20.78 7.77
CA GLY A 55 -35.60 21.99 7.81
C GLY A 55 -34.20 21.80 8.40
N ALA A 56 -33.77 20.56 8.69
CA ALA A 56 -32.52 20.31 9.38
C ALA A 56 -31.32 20.40 8.41
N VAL A 57 -30.44 21.38 8.63
CA VAL A 57 -29.21 21.57 7.86
C VAL A 57 -28.00 21.46 8.79
N ARG A 58 -26.86 21.05 8.22
CA ARG A 58 -25.58 21.01 8.91
C ARG A 58 -24.58 21.94 8.24
N VAL A 59 -23.76 22.59 9.06
CA VAL A 59 -22.68 23.46 8.58
C VAL A 59 -21.42 23.16 9.35
N PHE A 60 -20.37 22.80 8.62
CA PHE A 60 -19.01 22.72 9.13
C PHE A 60 -18.36 24.09 9.08
N VAL A 61 -17.83 24.54 10.21
CA VAL A 61 -17.07 25.77 10.34
C VAL A 61 -15.62 25.42 10.69
N PRO A 62 -14.64 25.83 9.88
CA PRO A 62 -13.23 25.56 10.16
C PRO A 62 -12.71 26.41 11.33
N GLY A 63 -11.76 25.86 12.08
CA GLY A 63 -11.13 26.52 13.23
C GLY A 63 -11.85 26.32 14.57
N THR A 64 -11.24 26.84 15.64
CA THR A 64 -11.71 26.65 17.03
C THR A 64 -12.50 27.84 17.58
N MET A 65 -12.48 28.97 16.87
CA MET A 65 -13.17 30.19 17.27
C MET A 65 -14.69 30.04 17.13
N PRO A 66 -15.49 30.64 18.03
CA PRO A 66 -16.94 30.58 17.94
C PRO A 66 -17.45 31.31 16.70
N ALA A 67 -18.41 30.70 16.01
CA ALA A 67 -19.11 31.29 14.88
C ALA A 67 -20.55 31.65 15.25
N ARG A 68 -21.09 32.70 14.63
CA ARG A 68 -22.47 33.15 14.80
C ARG A 68 -23.28 32.82 13.56
N PHE A 69 -24.51 32.37 13.76
CA PHE A 69 -25.40 31.91 12.71
C PHE A 69 -26.62 32.82 12.61
N PHE A 70 -27.01 33.16 11.39
CA PHE A 70 -28.14 34.02 11.10
C PHE A 70 -29.01 33.40 10.01
N VAL A 71 -30.31 33.31 10.22
CA VAL A 71 -31.29 33.00 9.18
C VAL A 71 -32.09 34.25 8.89
N ASP A 72 -32.04 34.73 7.65
CA ASP A 72 -32.65 36.00 7.22
C ASP A 72 -32.37 37.14 8.21
N GLU A 73 -31.07 37.32 8.53
CA GLU A 73 -30.52 38.34 9.44
C GLU A 73 -30.90 38.18 10.93
N ARG A 74 -31.63 37.12 11.30
CA ARG A 74 -31.96 36.81 12.70
C ARG A 74 -31.01 35.77 13.26
N THR A 75 -30.45 36.03 14.44
CA THR A 75 -29.59 35.07 15.14
C THR A 75 -30.34 33.79 15.45
N VAL A 76 -29.70 32.65 15.20
CA VAL A 76 -30.25 31.32 15.49
C VAL A 76 -29.27 30.52 16.34
N ASP A 77 -29.82 29.73 17.27
CA ASP A 77 -29.05 28.78 18.04
C ASP A 77 -28.69 27.56 17.19
N THR A 78 -27.54 26.97 17.50
CA THR A 78 -27.06 25.76 16.83
C THR A 78 -26.57 24.75 17.85
N THR A 79 -26.69 23.48 17.52
CA THR A 79 -26.13 22.39 18.31
C THR A 79 -24.84 21.93 17.67
N VAL A 80 -23.73 21.91 18.42
CA VAL A 80 -22.48 21.29 17.95
C VAL A 80 -22.66 19.77 17.98
N VAL A 81 -22.69 19.16 16.79
CA VAL A 81 -22.83 17.71 16.63
C VAL A 81 -21.49 17.01 16.79
N ARG A 82 -20.41 17.65 16.34
CA ARG A 82 -19.05 17.10 16.39
C ARG A 82 -18.03 18.22 16.45
N THR A 83 -16.99 18.03 17.26
CA THR A 83 -15.81 18.89 17.30
C THR A 83 -14.61 18.09 16.82
N GLY A 84 -14.00 18.54 15.73
CA GLY A 84 -12.76 17.98 15.18
C GLY A 84 -11.55 18.85 15.53
N GLN A 85 -10.35 18.39 15.16
CA GLN A 85 -9.12 19.20 15.29
C GLN A 85 -9.12 20.42 14.37
N ASP A 86 -9.84 20.35 13.26
CA ASP A 86 -9.85 21.34 12.18
C ASP A 86 -11.12 22.20 12.13
N GLY A 87 -12.12 21.93 12.98
CA GLY A 87 -13.37 22.70 13.00
C GLY A 87 -14.50 22.09 13.82
N ARG A 88 -15.67 22.69 13.73
CA ARG A 88 -16.90 22.24 14.39
C ARG A 88 -18.02 22.04 13.39
N LEU A 89 -18.76 20.94 13.54
CA LEU A 89 -19.97 20.65 12.77
C LEU A 89 -21.19 21.06 13.59
N HIS A 90 -21.93 22.04 13.07
CA HIS A 90 -23.15 22.56 13.66
C HIS A 90 -24.38 21.97 12.98
N ARG A 91 -25.43 21.70 13.75
CA ARG A 91 -26.78 21.39 13.24
C ARG A 91 -27.74 22.47 13.69
N LEU A 92 -28.62 22.87 12.78
CA LEU A 92 -29.67 23.84 13.01
C LEU A 92 -30.92 23.48 12.20
N THR A 93 -32.07 23.94 12.66
CA THR A 93 -33.34 23.82 11.95
C THR A 93 -33.68 25.17 11.35
N ILE A 94 -33.81 25.22 10.03
CA ILE A 94 -34.12 26.43 9.28
C ILE A 94 -35.65 26.53 9.11
N PRO A 95 -36.29 27.64 9.52
CA PRO A 95 -37.71 27.86 9.32
C PRO A 95 -38.12 27.80 7.84
N ALA A 96 -39.30 27.25 7.56
CA ALA A 96 -39.85 27.22 6.21
C ALA A 96 -40.01 28.65 5.64
N GLY A 97 -39.69 28.83 4.37
CA GLY A 97 -39.77 30.13 3.68
C GLY A 97 -38.53 31.04 3.86
N SER A 98 -37.53 30.61 4.62
CA SER A 98 -36.28 31.35 4.78
C SER A 98 -35.49 31.46 3.46
N ARG A 99 -34.74 32.55 3.26
CA ARG A 99 -34.05 32.85 1.99
C ARG A 99 -32.52 32.71 2.06
N ALA A 100 -31.91 32.94 3.22
CA ALA A 100 -30.47 32.80 3.39
C ALA A 100 -30.07 32.36 4.80
N LEU A 101 -29.03 31.54 4.86
CA LEU A 101 -28.27 31.24 6.07
C LEU A 101 -26.90 31.93 5.97
N THR A 102 -26.58 32.79 6.94
CA THR A 102 -25.28 33.46 7.04
C THR A 102 -24.52 32.95 8.25
N VAL A 103 -23.23 32.69 8.08
CA VAL A 103 -22.32 32.28 9.14
C VAL A 103 -21.17 33.27 9.21
N GLU A 104 -20.99 33.87 10.38
CA GLU A 104 -19.89 34.81 10.65
C GLU A 104 -18.88 34.15 11.58
N GLY A 105 -17.60 34.28 11.24
CA GLY A 105 -16.50 33.74 12.01
C GLY A 105 -15.22 34.54 11.80
N VAL A 106 -14.08 33.94 12.10
CA VAL A 106 -12.76 34.55 11.94
C VAL A 106 -11.91 33.71 11.00
N ARG A 107 -11.23 34.35 10.05
CA ARG A 107 -10.25 33.75 9.14
C ARG A 107 -8.99 34.61 9.15
N ASP A 108 -7.83 34.00 9.43
CA ASP A 108 -6.52 34.67 9.44
C ASP A 108 -6.50 35.95 10.33
N GLY A 109 -7.22 35.90 11.46
CA GLY A 109 -7.35 37.02 12.39
C GLY A 109 -8.35 38.11 11.98
N ALA A 110 -9.00 38.01 10.81
CA ALA A 110 -10.00 38.96 10.32
C ALA A 110 -11.43 38.38 10.35
N PRO A 111 -12.47 39.21 10.55
CA PRO A 111 -13.87 38.79 10.39
C PRO A 111 -14.13 38.25 8.99
N ALA A 112 -14.78 37.10 8.89
CA ALA A 112 -15.12 36.46 7.62
C ALA A 112 -16.56 35.95 7.64
N ARG A 113 -17.20 35.87 6.47
CA ARG A 113 -18.59 35.40 6.35
C ARG A 113 -18.79 34.35 5.26
N PHE A 114 -19.73 33.45 5.50
CA PHE A 114 -20.24 32.48 4.54
C PHE A 114 -21.75 32.70 4.38
N VAL A 115 -22.27 32.63 3.16
CA VAL A 115 -23.70 32.79 2.88
C VAL A 115 -24.18 31.63 2.01
N LEU A 116 -25.19 30.91 2.51
CA LEU A 116 -25.90 29.86 1.80
C LEU A 116 -27.28 30.35 1.41
N LYS A 117 -27.58 30.33 0.11
CA LYS A 117 -28.92 30.64 -0.41
C LYS A 117 -29.86 29.48 -0.14
N LEU A 118 -31.11 29.78 0.18
CA LEU A 118 -32.12 28.79 0.54
C LEU A 118 -33.29 28.82 -0.46
N ALA A 119 -33.82 27.65 -0.78
CA ALA A 119 -35.01 27.46 -1.61
C ALA A 119 -36.04 26.59 -0.87
N PRO A 120 -37.35 26.80 -1.12
CA PRO A 120 -38.39 25.94 -0.55
C PRO A 120 -38.28 24.51 -1.10
N PRO A 121 -38.72 23.49 -0.34
CA PRO A 121 -38.72 22.10 -0.78
C PRO A 121 -39.53 21.89 -2.07
N THR A 122 -39.08 20.94 -2.89
CA THR A 122 -39.79 20.51 -4.09
C THR A 122 -41.21 20.02 -3.74
N PRO A 123 -42.26 20.45 -4.46
CA PRO A 123 -43.66 20.23 -4.06
C PRO A 123 -44.19 18.81 -4.36
N TYR A 124 -43.37 17.88 -4.86
CA TYR A 124 -43.82 16.55 -5.29
C TYR A 124 -44.11 15.63 -4.10
N ARG A 125 -45.36 15.62 -3.63
CA ARG A 125 -45.83 14.73 -2.55
C ARG A 125 -45.54 13.25 -2.84
N TRP A 126 -45.74 12.81 -4.09
CA TRP A 126 -45.49 11.41 -4.48
C TRP A 126 -44.04 10.99 -4.24
N LEU A 127 -43.07 11.92 -4.39
CA LEU A 127 -41.65 11.61 -4.24
C LEU A 127 -41.29 11.31 -2.78
N ALA A 128 -41.83 12.09 -1.84
CA ALA A 128 -41.66 11.85 -0.41
C ALA A 128 -42.29 10.51 0.00
N GLU A 129 -43.51 10.23 -0.47
CA GLU A 129 -44.21 8.97 -0.22
C GLU A 129 -43.45 7.77 -0.79
N ALA A 130 -42.98 7.86 -2.04
CA ALA A 130 -42.23 6.79 -2.69
C ALA A 130 -40.88 6.53 -2.03
N ARG A 131 -40.15 7.58 -1.60
CA ARG A 131 -38.89 7.45 -0.83
C ARG A 131 -39.13 6.77 0.52
N ALA A 132 -40.21 7.12 1.22
CA ALA A 132 -40.58 6.51 2.49
C ALA A 132 -40.96 5.02 2.34
N LEU A 133 -41.70 4.66 1.28
CA LEU A 133 -42.00 3.26 0.97
C LEU A 133 -40.73 2.46 0.65
N ARG A 134 -39.82 3.04 -0.15
CA ARG A 134 -38.51 2.41 -0.44
C ARG A 134 -37.69 2.19 0.83
N GLN A 135 -37.64 3.17 1.73
CA GLN A 135 -36.95 3.04 3.03
C GLN A 135 -37.54 1.93 3.91
N LYS A 136 -38.84 1.63 3.79
CA LYS A 136 -39.51 0.52 4.47
C LYS A 136 -39.35 -0.82 3.76
N GLY A 137 -38.65 -0.87 2.62
CA GLY A 137 -38.50 -2.07 1.80
C GLY A 137 -39.67 -2.37 0.86
N ASP A 138 -40.68 -1.50 0.79
CA ASP A 138 -41.81 -1.66 -0.13
C ASP A 138 -41.47 -1.12 -1.53
N ALA A 139 -40.70 -1.89 -2.28
CA ALA A 139 -40.27 -1.55 -3.64
C ALA A 139 -41.46 -1.45 -4.62
N ALA A 140 -42.49 -2.30 -4.45
CA ALA A 140 -43.66 -2.31 -5.32
C ALA A 140 -44.52 -1.05 -5.11
N GLY A 141 -44.78 -0.69 -3.85
CA GLY A 141 -45.47 0.55 -3.50
C GLY A 141 -44.68 1.78 -3.96
N ALA A 142 -43.36 1.81 -3.75
CA ALA A 142 -42.51 2.90 -4.22
C ALA A 142 -42.57 3.08 -5.75
N ARG A 143 -42.53 1.97 -6.50
CA ARG A 143 -42.68 1.98 -7.97
C ARG A 143 -44.04 2.51 -8.40
N ALA A 144 -45.13 2.01 -7.80
CA ALA A 144 -46.49 2.43 -8.13
C ALA A 144 -46.72 3.94 -7.92
N ARG A 145 -46.04 4.55 -6.95
CA ARG A 145 -46.09 6.00 -6.72
C ARG A 145 -45.25 6.81 -7.72
N ALA A 146 -44.17 6.24 -8.24
CA ALA A 146 -43.23 6.94 -9.12
C ALA A 146 -43.58 6.83 -10.61
N GLU A 147 -44.14 5.70 -11.06
CA GLU A 147 -44.43 5.44 -12.47
C GLU A 147 -45.29 6.52 -13.15
N PRO A 148 -46.38 7.04 -12.55
CA PRO A 148 -47.18 8.09 -13.19
C PRO A 148 -46.38 9.36 -13.50
N ALA A 149 -45.43 9.72 -12.63
CA ALA A 149 -44.62 10.93 -12.76
C ALA A 149 -43.61 10.88 -13.93
N THR A 150 -43.30 9.68 -14.45
CA THR A 150 -42.46 9.54 -15.67
C THR A 150 -43.07 10.18 -16.91
N LYS A 151 -44.40 10.39 -16.91
CA LYS A 151 -45.15 11.02 -18.01
C LYS A 151 -45.42 12.52 -17.77
N SER A 152 -44.88 13.11 -16.71
CA SER A 152 -45.07 14.53 -16.39
C SER A 152 -44.55 15.43 -17.52
N SER A 153 -45.17 16.59 -17.74
CA SER A 153 -44.65 17.61 -18.65
C SER A 153 -43.44 18.35 -18.04
N ASP A 154 -43.27 18.32 -16.72
CA ASP A 154 -42.10 18.92 -16.05
C ASP A 154 -40.87 17.99 -16.18
N PRO A 155 -39.77 18.42 -16.83
CA PRO A 155 -38.54 17.65 -16.94
C PRO A 155 -37.93 17.26 -15.59
N THR A 156 -38.07 18.11 -14.57
CA THR A 156 -37.57 17.86 -13.21
C THR A 156 -38.32 16.72 -12.56
N GLU A 157 -39.66 16.73 -12.65
CA GLU A 157 -40.50 15.68 -12.08
C GLU A 157 -40.24 14.34 -12.77
N ARG A 158 -40.10 14.36 -14.11
CA ARG A 158 -39.71 13.18 -14.88
C ARG A 158 -38.35 12.64 -14.45
N ALA A 159 -37.33 13.49 -14.33
CA ALA A 159 -35.98 13.07 -13.93
C ALA A 159 -36.01 12.39 -12.55
N LEU A 160 -36.65 13.01 -11.57
CA LEU A 160 -36.78 12.45 -10.21
C LEU A 160 -37.51 11.10 -10.21
N ALA A 161 -38.53 10.94 -11.04
CA ALA A 161 -39.26 9.67 -11.17
C ALA A 161 -38.39 8.58 -11.80
N ILE A 162 -37.72 8.89 -12.92
CA ILE A 162 -36.85 7.95 -13.64
C ILE A 162 -35.66 7.54 -12.75
N GLY A 163 -34.98 8.49 -12.11
CA GLY A 163 -33.87 8.19 -11.19
C GLY A 163 -34.29 7.34 -9.99
N LEU A 164 -35.52 7.50 -9.48
CA LEU A 164 -36.05 6.65 -8.42
C LEU A 164 -36.33 5.22 -8.92
N LEU A 165 -36.97 5.09 -10.09
CA LEU A 165 -37.24 3.79 -10.72
C LEU A 165 -35.94 3.04 -11.05
N ALA A 166 -34.91 3.75 -11.51
CA ALA A 166 -33.62 3.14 -11.81
C ALA A 166 -32.97 2.51 -10.58
N ARG A 167 -33.07 3.17 -9.42
CA ARG A 167 -32.59 2.60 -8.14
C ARG A 167 -33.40 1.37 -7.72
N LEU A 168 -34.70 1.33 -8.01
CA LEU A 168 -35.53 0.14 -7.78
C LEU A 168 -35.17 -1.01 -8.74
N SER A 169 -34.89 -0.70 -10.01
CA SER A 169 -34.36 -1.67 -10.99
C SER A 169 -33.00 -2.22 -10.55
N LEU A 170 -32.08 -1.38 -10.06
CA LEU A 170 -30.81 -1.83 -9.46
C LEU A 170 -31.02 -2.76 -8.25
N GLN A 171 -31.96 -2.42 -7.36
CA GLN A 171 -32.28 -3.25 -6.19
C GLN A 171 -32.81 -4.63 -6.60
N LYS A 172 -33.50 -4.73 -7.74
CA LYS A 172 -34.00 -5.99 -8.30
C LYS A 172 -32.96 -6.77 -9.11
N GLY A 173 -31.83 -6.13 -9.46
CA GLY A 173 -30.79 -6.72 -10.31
C GLY A 173 -30.99 -6.50 -11.82
N ASP A 174 -31.93 -5.64 -12.22
CA ASP A 174 -32.19 -5.29 -13.62
C ASP A 174 -31.20 -4.19 -14.07
N VAL A 175 -29.92 -4.55 -14.21
CA VAL A 175 -28.79 -3.60 -14.34
C VAL A 175 -28.87 -2.76 -15.61
N ASP A 176 -29.15 -3.36 -16.77
CA ASP A 176 -29.17 -2.63 -18.05
C ASP A 176 -30.31 -1.61 -18.11
N ASP A 177 -31.48 -1.97 -17.59
CA ASP A 177 -32.63 -1.06 -17.46
C ASP A 177 -32.27 0.12 -16.55
N ALA A 178 -31.65 -0.16 -15.40
CA ALA A 178 -31.18 0.90 -14.52
C ALA A 178 -30.13 1.82 -15.16
N VAL A 179 -29.15 1.27 -15.89
CA VAL A 179 -28.12 2.06 -16.59
C VAL A 179 -28.77 2.97 -17.63
N ALA A 180 -29.73 2.47 -18.40
CA ALA A 180 -30.46 3.28 -19.38
C ALA A 180 -31.27 4.41 -18.71
N GLN A 181 -32.01 4.08 -17.65
CA GLN A 181 -32.82 5.05 -16.90
C GLN A 181 -31.95 6.10 -16.20
N LEU A 182 -30.80 5.73 -15.61
CA LEU A 182 -29.90 6.69 -14.96
C LEU A 182 -29.32 7.68 -15.96
N ARG A 183 -28.89 7.22 -17.15
CA ARG A 183 -28.43 8.12 -18.23
C ARG A 183 -29.52 9.10 -18.63
N GLN A 184 -30.75 8.63 -18.78
CA GLN A 184 -31.90 9.47 -19.10
C GLN A 184 -32.16 10.51 -17.99
N SER A 185 -32.12 10.09 -16.73
CA SER A 185 -32.31 10.97 -15.57
C SER A 185 -31.24 12.07 -15.50
N ILE A 186 -29.96 11.69 -15.64
CA ILE A 186 -28.82 12.62 -15.63
C ILE A 186 -28.98 13.69 -16.73
N ALA A 187 -29.39 13.29 -17.93
CA ALA A 187 -29.60 14.21 -19.05
C ALA A 187 -30.77 15.18 -18.85
N LEU A 188 -31.77 14.82 -18.03
CA LEU A 188 -32.94 15.66 -17.75
C LEU A 188 -32.69 16.68 -16.61
N HIS A 189 -31.71 16.44 -15.74
CA HIS A 189 -31.36 17.38 -14.66
C HIS A 189 -30.58 18.59 -15.20
N SER A 190 -31.26 19.73 -15.36
CA SER A 190 -30.65 20.99 -15.83
C SER A 190 -30.17 21.91 -14.70
N THR A 191 -30.90 21.98 -13.59
CA THR A 191 -30.61 22.91 -12.47
C THR A 191 -30.38 22.21 -11.14
N ARG A 192 -30.65 20.90 -11.05
CA ARG A 192 -30.57 20.12 -9.81
C ARG A 192 -29.22 19.43 -9.69
N THR A 193 -28.18 20.21 -9.36
CA THR A 193 -26.79 19.76 -9.27
C THR A 193 -26.62 18.50 -8.42
N SER A 194 -27.22 18.43 -7.22
CA SER A 194 -27.08 17.25 -6.36
C SER A 194 -27.78 16.01 -6.93
N ASP A 195 -28.99 16.14 -7.47
CA ASP A 195 -29.73 14.98 -7.99
C ASP A 195 -29.03 14.40 -9.23
N ARG A 196 -28.50 15.27 -10.11
CA ARG A 196 -27.64 14.84 -11.23
C ARG A 196 -26.41 14.08 -10.74
N ALA A 197 -25.72 14.60 -9.72
CA ALA A 197 -24.53 13.95 -9.15
C ALA A 197 -24.87 12.61 -8.48
N GLU A 198 -25.95 12.54 -7.72
CA GLU A 198 -26.40 11.30 -7.05
C GLU A 198 -26.85 10.22 -8.05
N ASP A 199 -27.44 10.61 -9.19
CA ASP A 199 -27.75 9.69 -10.29
C ASP A 199 -26.47 9.23 -11.02
N ALA A 200 -25.50 10.12 -11.22
CA ALA A 200 -24.20 9.77 -11.78
C ALA A 200 -23.39 8.84 -10.88
N PHE A 201 -23.40 9.03 -9.55
CA PHE A 201 -22.80 8.10 -8.61
C PHE A 201 -23.49 6.73 -8.63
N ALA A 202 -24.82 6.69 -8.73
CA ALA A 202 -25.56 5.43 -8.89
C ALA A 202 -25.21 4.73 -10.22
N LEU A 203 -25.02 5.50 -11.29
CA LEU A 203 -24.61 4.98 -12.60
C LEU A 203 -23.19 4.44 -12.56
N ALA A 204 -22.24 5.18 -11.98
CA ALA A 204 -20.87 4.75 -11.78
C ALA A 204 -20.81 3.46 -10.95
N PHE A 205 -21.61 3.37 -9.87
CA PHE A 205 -21.77 2.15 -9.08
C PHE A 205 -22.29 0.98 -9.91
N ALA A 206 -23.36 1.17 -10.68
CA ALA A 206 -23.94 0.10 -11.52
C ALA A 206 -22.93 -0.39 -12.58
N LEU A 207 -22.28 0.54 -13.27
CA LEU A 207 -21.25 0.24 -14.27
C LEU A 207 -20.07 -0.49 -13.64
N ASN A 208 -19.61 -0.05 -12.46
CA ASN A 208 -18.50 -0.66 -11.73
C ASN A 208 -18.86 -2.04 -11.16
N GLN A 209 -19.78 -2.06 -10.19
CA GLN A 209 -20.05 -3.21 -9.32
C GLN A 209 -21.00 -4.24 -9.96
N ARG A 210 -21.77 -3.87 -10.98
CA ARG A 210 -22.81 -4.75 -11.55
C ARG A 210 -22.56 -5.13 -13.02
N SER A 211 -21.84 -4.31 -13.78
CA SER A 211 -21.56 -4.58 -15.21
C SER A 211 -20.07 -4.65 -15.58
N ARG A 212 -19.14 -4.35 -14.66
CA ARG A 212 -17.68 -4.35 -14.90
C ARG A 212 -17.20 -3.40 -16.00
N ARG A 213 -17.96 -2.34 -16.27
CA ARG A 213 -17.69 -1.30 -17.29
C ARG A 213 -16.87 -0.16 -16.69
N TYR A 214 -15.67 -0.45 -16.21
CA TYR A 214 -14.86 0.48 -15.40
C TYR A 214 -14.50 1.77 -16.13
N GLY A 215 -14.22 1.71 -17.43
CA GLY A 215 -13.92 2.90 -18.25
C GLY A 215 -15.09 3.86 -18.31
N GLU A 216 -16.30 3.34 -18.50
CA GLU A 216 -17.52 4.15 -18.49
C GLU A 216 -17.84 4.68 -17.10
N ALA A 217 -17.61 3.89 -16.04
CA ALA A 217 -17.77 4.36 -14.67
C ALA A 217 -16.85 5.56 -14.37
N ARG A 218 -15.57 5.52 -14.79
CA ARG A 218 -14.64 6.66 -14.65
C ARG A 218 -15.10 7.86 -15.45
N ALA A 219 -15.50 7.67 -16.71
CA ALA A 219 -15.98 8.76 -17.56
C ALA A 219 -17.19 9.49 -16.95
N VAL A 220 -18.12 8.75 -16.34
CA VAL A 220 -19.26 9.33 -15.62
C VAL A 220 -18.81 10.19 -14.44
N LEU A 221 -17.83 9.73 -13.65
CA LEU A 221 -17.30 10.48 -12.52
C LEU A 221 -16.53 11.74 -12.95
N ASP A 222 -15.75 11.63 -14.04
CA ASP A 222 -14.98 12.75 -14.59
C ASP A 222 -15.90 13.83 -15.19
N GLU A 223 -17.03 13.43 -15.81
CA GLU A 223 -18.02 14.36 -16.35
C GLU A 223 -18.66 15.23 -15.26
N ILE A 224 -18.96 14.65 -14.09
CA ILE A 224 -19.64 15.39 -13.01
C ILE A 224 -18.69 16.19 -12.13
N GLU A 225 -17.41 15.85 -12.05
CA GLU A 225 -16.45 16.45 -11.11
C GLU A 225 -16.46 17.99 -11.11
N PRO A 226 -16.46 18.70 -12.26
CA PRO A 226 -16.50 20.16 -12.28
C PRO A 226 -17.71 20.77 -11.56
N THR A 227 -18.85 20.07 -11.57
CA THR A 227 -20.11 20.51 -10.96
C THR A 227 -20.14 20.33 -9.44
N LEU A 228 -19.25 19.51 -8.87
CA LEU A 228 -19.22 19.19 -7.43
C LEU A 228 -18.63 20.31 -6.56
N SER A 229 -18.03 21.33 -7.17
CA SER A 229 -17.58 22.54 -6.46
C SER A 229 -18.73 23.23 -5.71
N GLU A 230 -19.95 23.18 -6.26
CA GLU A 230 -21.18 23.72 -5.66
C GLU A 230 -21.88 22.76 -4.69
N TYR A 231 -21.51 21.48 -4.70
CA TYR A 231 -22.15 20.41 -3.92
C TYR A 231 -21.16 19.69 -2.98
N PRO A 232 -20.98 20.18 -1.72
CA PRO A 232 -19.99 19.63 -0.80
C PRO A 232 -20.14 18.12 -0.51
N GLU A 233 -21.37 17.62 -0.34
CA GLU A 233 -21.57 16.18 -0.09
C GLU A 233 -21.23 15.31 -1.30
N GLY A 234 -21.39 15.82 -2.53
CA GLY A 234 -20.95 15.13 -3.74
C GLY A 234 -19.43 15.10 -3.85
N ARG A 235 -18.77 16.21 -3.53
CA ARG A 235 -17.29 16.28 -3.45
C ARG A 235 -16.72 15.30 -2.43
N ALA A 236 -17.39 15.11 -1.30
CA ALA A 236 -17.00 14.13 -0.30
C ALA A 236 -17.18 12.67 -0.78
N ARG A 237 -18.15 12.40 -1.67
CA ARG A 237 -18.41 11.06 -2.23
C ARG A 237 -17.49 10.67 -3.38
N LEU A 238 -17.03 11.63 -4.18
CA LEU A 238 -16.23 11.35 -5.37
C LEU A 238 -14.98 10.47 -5.09
N PRO A 239 -14.17 10.74 -4.04
CA PRO A 239 -13.02 9.91 -3.71
C PRO A 239 -13.38 8.46 -3.38
N PHE A 240 -14.55 8.22 -2.76
CA PHE A 240 -15.02 6.86 -2.45
C PHE A 240 -15.29 6.04 -3.71
N TYR A 241 -16.06 6.58 -4.67
CA TYR A 241 -16.36 5.86 -5.91
C TYR A 241 -15.12 5.67 -6.79
N ARG A 242 -14.20 6.65 -6.82
CA ARG A 242 -12.90 6.49 -7.49
C ARG A 242 -12.07 5.38 -6.83
N ALA A 243 -12.09 5.29 -5.49
CA ALA A 243 -11.39 4.26 -4.76
C ALA A 243 -11.96 2.85 -5.01
N GLU A 244 -13.28 2.70 -5.12
CA GLU A 244 -13.89 1.42 -5.51
C GLU A 244 -13.41 0.94 -6.88
N ILE A 245 -13.41 1.83 -7.89
CA ILE A 245 -12.90 1.49 -9.22
C ILE A 245 -11.40 1.19 -9.19
N ALA A 246 -10.63 1.96 -8.40
CA ALA A 246 -9.21 1.73 -8.23
C ALA A 246 -8.94 0.33 -7.65
N LEU A 247 -9.72 -0.10 -6.66
CA LEU A 247 -9.60 -1.42 -6.06
C LEU A 247 -9.86 -2.55 -7.08
N GLU A 248 -10.96 -2.48 -7.84
CA GLU A 248 -11.29 -3.50 -8.85
C GLU A 248 -10.26 -3.57 -9.99
N SER A 249 -9.58 -2.45 -10.27
CA SER A 249 -8.49 -2.36 -11.25
C SER A 249 -7.08 -2.57 -10.68
N GLY A 250 -6.97 -2.96 -9.40
CA GLY A 250 -5.69 -3.28 -8.75
C GLY A 250 -4.84 -2.08 -8.32
N ASP A 251 -5.34 -0.84 -8.39
CA ASP A 251 -4.66 0.36 -7.90
C ASP A 251 -4.94 0.61 -6.41
N VAL A 252 -4.38 -0.26 -5.58
CA VAL A 252 -4.53 -0.24 -4.11
C VAL A 252 -4.09 1.11 -3.50
N ARG A 253 -3.05 1.74 -4.04
CA ARG A 253 -2.54 3.03 -3.56
C ARG A 253 -3.58 4.14 -3.72
N SER A 254 -4.17 4.24 -4.90
CA SER A 254 -5.23 5.22 -5.17
C SER A 254 -6.47 4.93 -4.35
N ALA A 255 -6.80 3.64 -4.14
CA ALA A 255 -7.91 3.23 -3.29
C ALA A 255 -7.76 3.71 -1.84
N ILE A 256 -6.63 3.45 -1.17
CA ILE A 256 -6.41 3.86 0.23
C ILE A 256 -6.50 5.38 0.39
N ARG A 257 -5.85 6.12 -0.51
CA ARG A 257 -5.87 7.59 -0.48
C ARG A 257 -7.30 8.11 -0.61
N GLY A 258 -8.05 7.62 -1.61
CA GLY A 258 -9.43 8.03 -1.84
C GLY A 258 -10.36 7.66 -0.68
N LEU A 259 -10.15 6.51 -0.03
CA LEU A 259 -10.97 6.10 1.13
C LEU A 259 -10.69 6.96 2.36
N ARG A 260 -9.43 7.27 2.67
CA ARG A 260 -9.07 8.18 3.77
C ARG A 260 -9.62 9.59 3.52
N GLU A 261 -9.52 10.07 2.28
CA GLU A 261 -10.08 11.35 1.87
C GLU A 261 -11.61 11.38 2.02
N ALA A 262 -12.30 10.34 1.55
CA ALA A 262 -13.74 10.21 1.69
C ALA A 262 -14.19 10.12 3.15
N GLU A 263 -13.50 9.34 3.99
CA GLU A 263 -13.80 9.21 5.41
C GLU A 263 -13.67 10.56 6.13
N ALA A 264 -12.56 11.28 5.93
CA ALA A 264 -12.33 12.58 6.53
C ALA A 264 -13.36 13.63 6.06
N ALA A 265 -13.66 13.66 4.75
CA ALA A 265 -14.66 14.56 4.19
C ALA A 265 -16.08 14.24 4.69
N ALA A 266 -16.43 12.95 4.78
CA ALA A 266 -17.70 12.50 5.33
C ALA A 266 -17.84 12.88 6.80
N ALA A 267 -16.78 12.69 7.61
CA ALA A 267 -16.76 13.03 9.02
C ALA A 267 -16.97 14.55 9.26
N ARG A 268 -16.34 15.40 8.43
CA ARG A 268 -16.53 16.87 8.48
C ARG A 268 -17.97 17.29 8.21
N LEU A 269 -18.64 16.63 7.27
CA LEU A 269 -20.02 16.94 6.87
C LEU A 269 -21.08 16.13 7.65
N GLY A 270 -20.66 15.20 8.51
CA GLY A 270 -21.53 14.29 9.25
C GLY A 270 -22.26 13.28 8.38
N ILE A 271 -21.69 12.86 7.24
CA ILE A 271 -22.29 11.87 6.33
C ILE A 271 -22.00 10.46 6.88
N VAL A 272 -22.68 10.10 7.97
CA VAL A 272 -22.40 8.90 8.77
C VAL A 272 -22.29 7.62 7.92
N ARG A 273 -23.20 7.39 6.98
CA ARG A 273 -23.17 6.18 6.13
C ARG A 273 -21.94 6.14 5.20
N LEU A 274 -21.52 7.28 4.66
CA LEU A 274 -20.31 7.34 3.82
C LEU A 274 -19.05 7.13 4.66
N GLU A 275 -19.00 7.73 5.85
CA GLU A 275 -17.90 7.55 6.81
C GLU A 275 -17.74 6.06 7.16
N ARG A 276 -18.83 5.38 7.53
CA ARG A 276 -18.85 3.95 7.83
C ARG A 276 -18.42 3.09 6.63
N ASN A 277 -18.95 3.37 5.43
CA ASN A 277 -18.60 2.64 4.22
C ASN A 277 -17.13 2.81 3.85
N ALA A 278 -16.59 4.03 3.93
CA ALA A 278 -15.19 4.31 3.66
C ALA A 278 -14.28 3.57 4.65
N ARG A 279 -14.61 3.60 5.95
CA ARG A 279 -13.87 2.89 7.00
C ARG A 279 -13.92 1.37 6.83
N GLY A 280 -15.10 0.82 6.52
CA GLY A 280 -15.28 -0.61 6.26
C GLY A 280 -14.47 -1.08 5.06
N LEU A 281 -14.54 -0.37 3.93
CA LEU A 281 -13.77 -0.70 2.73
C LEU A 281 -12.27 -0.49 2.94
N LEU A 282 -11.85 0.57 3.64
CA LEU A 282 -10.45 0.79 3.99
C LEU A 282 -9.90 -0.37 4.83
N SER A 283 -10.70 -0.86 5.79
CA SER A 283 -10.34 -2.02 6.60
C SER A 283 -10.13 -3.27 5.74
N THR A 284 -10.95 -3.49 4.71
CA THR A 284 -10.77 -4.58 3.72
C THR A 284 -9.50 -4.42 2.88
N VAL A 285 -9.17 -3.18 2.49
CA VAL A 285 -7.95 -2.90 1.72
C VAL A 285 -6.68 -3.07 2.57
N LEU A 286 -6.71 -2.67 3.84
CA LEU A 286 -5.60 -2.85 4.80
C LEU A 286 -5.22 -4.34 4.95
N GLN A 287 -6.19 -5.25 4.85
CA GLN A 287 -5.93 -6.69 4.91
C GLN A 287 -5.18 -7.22 3.69
N ILE A 288 -5.42 -6.66 2.50
CA ILE A 288 -4.68 -7.01 1.27
C ILE A 288 -3.20 -6.66 1.45
N GLN A 289 -2.93 -5.56 2.16
CA GLN A 289 -1.60 -5.12 2.57
C GLN A 289 -1.06 -5.85 3.80
N GLY A 290 -1.86 -6.72 4.40
CA GLY A 290 -1.47 -7.52 5.55
C GLY A 290 -1.54 -6.85 6.91
N HIS A 291 -2.10 -5.64 6.98
CA HIS A 291 -2.44 -4.93 8.23
C HIS A 291 -3.74 -5.48 8.84
N PHE A 292 -3.74 -6.78 9.15
CA PHE A 292 -4.94 -7.45 9.65
C PHE A 292 -5.41 -6.91 11.00
N ASP A 293 -4.49 -6.64 11.93
CA ASP A 293 -4.87 -6.24 13.28
C ASP A 293 -5.57 -4.88 13.28
N GLU A 294 -5.07 -3.92 12.48
CA GLU A 294 -5.70 -2.62 12.28
C GLU A 294 -7.08 -2.77 11.63
N GLY A 295 -7.18 -3.53 10.52
CA GLY A 295 -8.44 -3.77 9.83
C GLY A 295 -9.48 -4.49 10.69
N ILE A 296 -9.08 -5.52 11.45
CA ILE A 296 -9.95 -6.28 12.36
C ILE A 296 -10.43 -5.40 13.50
N ALA A 297 -9.54 -4.60 14.11
CA ALA A 297 -9.91 -3.68 15.17
C ALA A 297 -10.94 -2.64 14.68
N ALA A 298 -10.72 -2.08 13.48
CA ALA A 298 -11.65 -1.13 12.87
C ALA A 298 -13.02 -1.75 12.56
N LEU A 299 -13.06 -2.98 12.05
CA LEU A 299 -14.32 -3.70 11.74
C LEU A 299 -15.09 -4.09 13.01
N ARG A 300 -14.40 -4.50 14.08
CA ARG A 300 -15.04 -4.74 15.39
C ARG A 300 -15.66 -3.47 15.96
N ALA A 301 -14.91 -2.37 15.94
CA ALA A 301 -15.42 -1.08 16.38
C ALA A 301 -16.63 -0.62 15.54
N LEU A 302 -16.62 -0.90 14.24
CA LEU A 302 -17.73 -0.60 13.34
C LEU A 302 -18.98 -1.44 13.63
N ASP A 303 -18.84 -2.75 13.87
CA ASP A 303 -19.96 -3.62 14.29
C ASP A 303 -20.55 -3.18 15.64
N ASP A 304 -19.71 -2.81 16.61
CA ASP A 304 -20.15 -2.28 17.91
C ASP A 304 -20.89 -0.95 17.77
N GLU A 305 -20.43 -0.08 16.87
CA GLU A 305 -21.09 1.19 16.54
C GLU A 305 -22.48 0.93 15.92
N LEU A 306 -22.54 0.09 14.89
CA LEU A 306 -23.78 -0.27 14.19
C LEU A 306 -24.77 -1.02 15.10
N GLY A 307 -24.27 -1.85 16.03
CA GLY A 307 -25.11 -2.58 16.98
C GLY A 307 -25.78 -1.69 18.04
N ARG A 308 -25.20 -0.52 18.34
CA ARG A 308 -25.75 0.47 19.29
C ARG A 308 -26.63 1.52 18.64
N ASP A 309 -26.58 1.65 17.32
CA ASP A 309 -27.34 2.64 16.56
C ASP A 309 -28.69 2.05 16.13
N PRO A 310 -29.81 2.43 16.77
CA PRO A 310 -31.14 1.90 16.41
C PRO A 310 -31.60 2.34 15.02
N ALA A 311 -30.93 3.34 14.41
CA ALA A 311 -31.20 3.79 13.04
C ALA A 311 -30.30 3.12 12.00
N ALA A 312 -29.36 2.26 12.40
CA ALA A 312 -28.48 1.56 11.47
C ALA A 312 -29.25 0.49 10.67
N ASP A 313 -28.91 0.37 9.38
CA ASP A 313 -29.42 -0.69 8.52
C ASP A 313 -28.83 -2.04 8.92
N GLY A 314 -29.67 -3.06 9.04
CA GLY A 314 -29.23 -4.43 9.28
C GLY A 314 -28.30 -4.96 8.19
N CYS A 315 -28.42 -4.48 6.95
CA CYS A 315 -27.48 -4.82 5.89
C CYS A 315 -26.07 -4.25 6.11
N ASP A 316 -25.94 -3.02 6.62
CA ASP A 316 -24.63 -2.40 6.88
C ASP A 316 -23.89 -3.15 7.99
N ARG A 317 -24.62 -3.62 9.01
CA ARG A 317 -24.06 -4.48 10.06
C ARG A 317 -23.67 -5.87 9.53
N ALA A 318 -24.48 -6.45 8.65
CA ALA A 318 -24.15 -7.72 8.00
C ALA A 318 -22.84 -7.62 7.19
N ASP A 319 -22.63 -6.52 6.47
CA ASP A 319 -21.39 -6.29 5.72
C ASP A 319 -20.17 -6.12 6.62
N ALA A 320 -20.30 -5.36 7.73
CA ALA A 320 -19.22 -5.21 8.70
C ALA A 320 -18.79 -6.57 9.29
N LEU A 321 -19.76 -7.41 9.66
CA LEU A 321 -19.52 -8.76 10.18
C LEU A 321 -18.93 -9.71 9.13
N ALA A 322 -19.45 -9.68 7.90
CA ALA A 322 -18.96 -10.53 6.82
C ALA A 322 -17.51 -10.14 6.43
N ASN A 323 -17.21 -8.84 6.36
CA ASN A 323 -15.84 -8.34 6.15
C ASN A 323 -14.92 -8.68 7.33
N LEU A 324 -15.41 -8.63 8.58
CA LEU A 324 -14.65 -9.08 9.75
C LEU A 324 -14.28 -10.56 9.63
N GLY A 325 -15.24 -11.42 9.29
CA GLY A 325 -15.00 -12.83 9.03
C GLY A 325 -13.96 -13.07 7.94
N LEU A 326 -14.04 -12.31 6.84
CA LEU A 326 -13.05 -12.37 5.75
C LEU A 326 -11.65 -11.97 6.21
N SER A 327 -11.56 -10.99 7.12
CA SER A 327 -10.29 -10.53 7.71
C SER A 327 -9.63 -11.61 8.55
N LEU A 328 -10.44 -12.29 9.36
CA LEU A 328 -10.01 -13.38 10.23
C LEU A 328 -9.53 -14.57 9.38
N GLU A 329 -10.29 -14.95 8.34
CA GLU A 329 -9.92 -16.00 7.39
C GLU A 329 -8.57 -15.72 6.72
N ARG A 330 -8.39 -14.50 6.20
CA ARG A 330 -7.15 -14.11 5.53
C ARG A 330 -5.97 -14.07 6.48
N ARG A 331 -6.18 -13.65 7.74
CA ARG A 331 -5.15 -13.68 8.78
C ARG A 331 -4.78 -15.11 9.14
N ALA A 332 -5.76 -15.98 9.37
CA ALA A 332 -5.54 -17.39 9.67
C ALA A 332 -4.72 -18.08 8.56
N ARG A 333 -5.08 -17.84 7.29
CA ARG A 333 -4.32 -18.32 6.13
C ARG A 333 -2.89 -17.80 6.09
N ALA A 334 -2.72 -16.48 6.21
CA ALA A 334 -1.38 -15.88 6.21
C ALA A 334 -0.47 -16.45 7.31
N ARG A 335 -1.03 -16.74 8.50
CA ARG A 335 -0.31 -17.39 9.59
C ARG A 335 0.02 -18.84 9.26
N ALA A 336 -0.91 -19.60 8.68
CA ALA A 336 -0.67 -20.97 8.24
C ALA A 336 0.41 -21.04 7.15
N ASP A 337 0.42 -20.08 6.21
CA ASP A 337 1.45 -19.95 5.18
C ASP A 337 2.82 -19.70 5.80
N LEU A 338 2.87 -18.92 6.89
CA LEU A 338 4.05 -18.73 7.74
C LEU A 338 4.26 -19.86 8.75
N GLY A 339 3.54 -20.98 8.68
CA GLY A 339 3.66 -22.11 9.62
C GLY A 339 3.58 -21.70 11.09
N GLU A 340 2.77 -20.68 11.40
CA GLU A 340 2.49 -20.17 12.73
C GLU A 340 1.22 -20.81 13.31
N PRO A 341 1.08 -20.89 14.64
CA PRO A 341 -0.18 -21.34 15.24
C PRO A 341 -1.32 -20.39 14.90
N SER A 342 -2.54 -20.95 14.78
CA SER A 342 -3.77 -20.18 14.62
C SER A 342 -3.88 -19.14 15.74
N ALA A 343 -4.33 -17.92 15.41
CA ALA A 343 -4.50 -16.85 16.37
C ALA A 343 -5.74 -17.04 17.28
N GLY A 344 -6.37 -18.22 17.27
CA GLY A 344 -7.68 -18.44 17.91
C GLY A 344 -8.79 -17.69 17.18
N ASP A 345 -8.63 -17.49 15.88
CA ASP A 345 -9.60 -16.78 15.04
C ASP A 345 -10.86 -17.65 14.89
N ASP A 346 -11.97 -17.21 15.48
CA ASP A 346 -13.28 -17.85 15.28
C ASP A 346 -14.06 -17.14 14.18
N LEU A 347 -14.08 -17.76 12.99
CA LEU A 347 -14.87 -17.28 11.85
C LEU A 347 -16.37 -17.58 12.02
N SER A 348 -16.73 -18.51 12.92
CA SER A 348 -18.10 -19.01 13.07
C SER A 348 -19.01 -17.94 13.67
N GLU A 349 -18.52 -17.17 14.65
CA GLU A 349 -19.25 -16.09 15.31
C GLU A 349 -19.68 -14.98 14.33
N PRO A 350 -18.77 -14.33 13.56
CA PRO A 350 -19.16 -13.27 12.65
C PRO A 350 -20.03 -13.80 11.51
N ALA A 351 -19.77 -15.02 11.02
CA ALA A 351 -20.60 -15.65 9.98
C ALA A 351 -22.04 -15.89 10.45
N ALA A 352 -22.22 -16.48 11.64
CA ALA A 352 -23.54 -16.76 12.20
C ALA A 352 -24.33 -15.47 12.47
N ARG A 353 -23.68 -14.44 13.02
CA ARG A 353 -24.30 -13.13 13.28
C ARG A 353 -24.69 -12.42 11.99
N ALA A 354 -23.85 -12.46 10.95
CA ALA A 354 -24.17 -11.90 9.65
C ALA A 354 -25.38 -12.62 9.02
N LEU A 355 -25.38 -13.95 8.99
CA LEU A 355 -26.47 -14.75 8.41
C LEU A 355 -27.81 -14.52 9.14
N ALA A 356 -27.80 -14.27 10.45
CA ALA A 356 -28.99 -13.99 11.23
C ALA A 356 -29.68 -12.65 10.90
N LEU A 357 -29.02 -11.74 10.16
CA LEU A 357 -29.56 -10.43 9.77
C LEU A 357 -30.38 -10.48 8.47
N PHE A 358 -30.13 -11.45 7.58
CA PHE A 358 -30.84 -11.55 6.28
C PHE A 358 -32.35 -11.81 6.42
N PRO A 359 -32.82 -12.73 7.29
CA PRO A 359 -34.25 -12.90 7.53
C PRO A 359 -34.94 -11.68 8.17
N LYS A 360 -34.18 -10.71 8.70
CA LYS A 360 -34.67 -9.57 9.49
C LYS A 360 -34.68 -8.24 8.72
N GLY A 361 -34.60 -8.27 7.39
CA GLY A 361 -34.74 -7.08 6.56
C GLY A 361 -33.59 -6.83 5.57
N CYS A 362 -32.53 -7.65 5.58
CA CYS A 362 -31.50 -7.57 4.53
C CYS A 362 -31.80 -8.55 3.38
N ALA A 363 -32.38 -8.04 2.29
CA ALA A 363 -32.79 -8.86 1.13
C ALA A 363 -31.74 -8.91 -0.02
N ASP A 364 -30.52 -8.41 0.19
CA ASP A 364 -29.48 -8.38 -0.85
C ASP A 364 -28.75 -9.73 -0.97
N SER A 365 -28.91 -10.41 -2.11
CA SER A 365 -28.32 -11.72 -2.38
C SER A 365 -26.79 -11.70 -2.48
N HIS A 366 -26.20 -10.58 -2.87
CA HIS A 366 -24.75 -10.42 -2.97
C HIS A 366 -24.12 -10.25 -1.58
N ARG A 367 -24.73 -9.45 -0.69
CA ARG A 367 -24.30 -9.36 0.72
C ARG A 367 -24.43 -10.71 1.42
N ARG A 368 -25.52 -11.45 1.14
CA ARG A 368 -25.72 -12.81 1.67
C ARG A 368 -24.65 -13.78 1.18
N GLY A 369 -24.21 -13.62 -0.06
CA GLY A 369 -23.14 -14.40 -0.63
C GLY A 369 -21.86 -14.37 0.19
N LEU A 370 -21.40 -13.19 0.58
CA LEU A 370 -20.18 -13.05 1.39
C LEU A 370 -20.34 -13.71 2.77
N ALA A 371 -21.51 -13.56 3.41
CA ALA A 371 -21.78 -14.22 4.69
C ALA A 371 -21.77 -15.76 4.57
N LEU A 372 -22.31 -16.32 3.47
CA LEU A 372 -22.24 -17.75 3.17
C LEU A 372 -20.81 -18.22 2.89
N TYR A 373 -20.02 -17.41 2.18
CA TYR A 373 -18.61 -17.70 1.94
C TYR A 373 -17.84 -17.88 3.26
N ILE A 374 -17.99 -16.96 4.21
CA ILE A 374 -17.33 -17.07 5.53
C ILE A 374 -17.86 -18.27 6.32
N ALA A 375 -19.17 -18.56 6.25
CA ALA A 375 -19.73 -19.75 6.89
C ALA A 375 -19.12 -21.06 6.34
N ALA A 376 -18.91 -21.14 5.02
CA ALA A 376 -18.24 -22.27 4.39
C ALA A 376 -16.74 -22.35 4.74
N ALA A 377 -16.04 -21.22 4.79
CA ALA A 377 -14.65 -21.17 5.25
C ALA A 377 -14.52 -21.63 6.71
N ALA A 378 -15.42 -21.20 7.59
CA ALA A 378 -15.46 -21.65 8.98
C ALA A 378 -15.75 -23.16 9.09
N ALA A 379 -16.62 -23.71 8.24
CA ALA A 379 -16.87 -25.14 8.18
C ALA A 379 -15.63 -25.94 7.72
N LEU A 380 -14.90 -25.43 6.71
CA LEU A 380 -13.63 -26.00 6.25
C LEU A 380 -12.59 -26.04 7.38
N GLU A 381 -12.42 -24.96 8.14
CA GLU A 381 -11.45 -24.89 9.24
C GLU A 381 -11.75 -25.88 10.37
N ARG A 382 -13.03 -26.17 10.62
CA ARG A 382 -13.45 -27.20 11.59
C ARG A 382 -13.40 -28.63 11.05
N GLY A 383 -13.04 -28.82 9.78
CA GLY A 383 -13.06 -30.12 9.10
C GLY A 383 -14.46 -30.62 8.75
N ALA A 384 -15.50 -29.78 8.83
CA ALA A 384 -16.88 -30.12 8.47
C ALA A 384 -17.07 -30.03 6.94
N LEU A 385 -16.37 -30.89 6.20
CA LEU A 385 -16.27 -30.81 4.73
C LEU A 385 -17.62 -30.99 4.01
N ALA A 386 -18.52 -31.81 4.56
CA ALA A 386 -19.87 -31.98 4.01
C ALA A 386 -20.67 -30.67 4.07
N ASP A 387 -20.68 -30.03 5.24
CA ASP A 387 -21.36 -28.74 5.45
C ASP A 387 -20.75 -27.66 4.55
N ALA A 388 -19.41 -27.60 4.48
CA ALA A 388 -18.70 -26.64 3.64
C ALA A 388 -19.11 -26.77 2.16
N ARG A 389 -19.14 -28.00 1.62
CA ARG A 389 -19.60 -28.26 0.24
C ARG A 389 -21.04 -27.84 0.02
N GLN A 390 -21.92 -28.16 0.97
CA GLN A 390 -23.33 -27.82 0.87
C GLN A 390 -23.55 -26.31 0.88
N ILE A 391 -22.83 -25.56 1.73
CA ILE A 391 -22.94 -24.11 1.80
C ILE A 391 -22.45 -23.48 0.48
N VAL A 392 -21.33 -23.96 -0.06
CA VAL A 392 -20.74 -23.44 -1.31
C VAL A 392 -21.65 -23.67 -2.51
N SER A 393 -22.18 -24.89 -2.68
CA SER A 393 -23.05 -25.21 -3.82
C SER A 393 -24.32 -24.34 -3.85
N HIS A 394 -24.96 -24.17 -2.69
CA HIS A 394 -26.13 -23.30 -2.56
C HIS A 394 -25.78 -21.80 -2.65
N GLY A 395 -24.65 -21.40 -2.05
CA GLY A 395 -24.24 -20.01 -1.98
C GLY A 395 -23.86 -19.42 -3.33
N ARG A 396 -23.09 -20.16 -4.15
CA ARG A 396 -22.72 -19.72 -5.50
C ARG A 396 -23.91 -19.75 -6.45
N ALA A 397 -24.72 -20.82 -6.42
CA ALA A 397 -25.90 -20.94 -7.29
C ALA A 397 -26.95 -19.85 -7.03
N ALA A 398 -27.01 -19.31 -5.81
CA ALA A 398 -27.92 -18.22 -5.46
C ALA A 398 -27.49 -16.83 -5.99
N GLN A 399 -26.35 -16.72 -6.70
CA GLN A 399 -25.76 -15.46 -7.14
C GLN A 399 -25.48 -15.46 -8.67
N PRO A 400 -26.48 -15.14 -9.51
CA PRO A 400 -26.35 -15.23 -10.97
C PRO A 400 -25.39 -14.20 -11.59
N ASN A 401 -25.03 -13.13 -10.87
CA ASN A 401 -24.22 -12.00 -11.37
C ASN A 401 -23.08 -11.63 -10.41
N LEU A 402 -22.21 -12.60 -10.09
CA LEU A 402 -21.04 -12.38 -9.25
C LEU A 402 -20.00 -11.46 -9.92
N ARG A 403 -19.34 -10.60 -9.13
CA ARG A 403 -18.17 -9.87 -9.60
C ARG A 403 -17.03 -10.85 -9.84
N THR A 404 -16.08 -10.49 -10.70
CA THR A 404 -14.96 -11.37 -11.03
C THR A 404 -14.18 -11.81 -9.78
N ASN A 405 -13.91 -10.88 -8.87
CA ASN A 405 -13.24 -11.19 -7.60
C ASN A 405 -14.05 -12.13 -6.70
N ASP A 406 -15.38 -12.06 -6.73
CA ASP A 406 -16.21 -12.98 -5.95
C ASP A 406 -16.20 -14.39 -6.57
N VAL A 407 -16.27 -14.50 -7.90
CA VAL A 407 -16.14 -15.80 -8.60
C VAL A 407 -14.81 -16.45 -8.27
N LEU A 408 -13.71 -15.70 -8.34
CA LEU A 408 -12.38 -16.20 -8.00
C LEU A 408 -12.27 -16.63 -6.53
N GLN A 409 -12.90 -15.89 -5.61
CA GLN A 409 -12.94 -16.27 -4.19
C GLN A 409 -13.71 -17.58 -3.97
N TRP A 410 -14.86 -17.75 -4.63
CA TRP A 410 -15.61 -19.00 -4.56
C TRP A 410 -14.82 -20.18 -5.12
N LEU A 411 -14.15 -20.02 -6.27
CA LEU A 411 -13.32 -21.06 -6.87
C LEU A 411 -12.13 -21.45 -5.98
N ASP A 412 -11.46 -20.47 -5.33
CA ASP A 412 -10.40 -20.75 -4.33
C ASP A 412 -10.94 -21.61 -3.19
N LEU A 413 -12.12 -21.27 -2.64
CA LEU A 413 -12.72 -22.03 -1.54
C LEU A 413 -13.19 -23.43 -1.95
N GLU A 414 -13.84 -23.56 -3.12
CA GLU A 414 -14.22 -24.85 -3.73
C GLU A 414 -13.01 -25.77 -3.88
N ALA A 415 -11.93 -25.25 -4.47
CA ALA A 415 -10.71 -26.00 -4.69
C ALA A 415 -10.06 -26.44 -3.38
N ARG A 416 -10.05 -25.57 -2.36
CA ARG A 416 -9.55 -25.90 -1.01
C ARG A 416 -10.37 -26.98 -0.32
N ILE A 417 -11.70 -26.92 -0.42
CA ILE A 417 -12.58 -27.96 0.11
C ILE A 417 -12.36 -29.29 -0.62
N ALA A 418 -12.22 -29.26 -1.95
CA ALA A 418 -11.89 -30.45 -2.74
C ALA A 418 -10.52 -31.03 -2.35
N PHE A 419 -9.51 -30.18 -2.15
CA PHE A 419 -8.19 -30.60 -1.73
C PHE A 419 -8.20 -31.24 -0.34
N ALA A 420 -8.92 -30.64 0.63
CA ALA A 420 -9.08 -31.19 1.98
C ALA A 420 -9.84 -32.52 2.00
N ASP A 421 -10.73 -32.74 1.03
CA ASP A 421 -11.48 -33.99 0.83
C ASP A 421 -10.72 -35.00 -0.06
N HIS A 422 -9.43 -34.78 -0.30
CA HIS A 422 -8.56 -35.62 -1.15
C HIS A 422 -9.02 -35.77 -2.62
N ARG A 423 -9.88 -34.89 -3.11
CA ARG A 423 -10.34 -34.83 -4.51
C ARG A 423 -9.43 -33.90 -5.33
N PHE A 424 -8.18 -34.31 -5.49
CA PHE A 424 -7.12 -33.45 -6.06
C PHE A 424 -7.35 -33.04 -7.51
N ASP A 425 -7.95 -33.91 -8.35
CA ASP A 425 -8.27 -33.55 -9.74
C ASP A 425 -9.36 -32.48 -9.84
N GLU A 426 -10.35 -32.52 -8.95
CA GLU A 426 -11.40 -31.49 -8.88
C GLU A 426 -10.81 -30.17 -8.37
N ALA A 427 -9.95 -30.21 -7.34
CA ALA A 427 -9.22 -29.05 -6.87
C ALA A 427 -8.37 -28.42 -8.00
N ARG A 428 -7.63 -29.24 -8.75
CA ARG A 428 -6.85 -28.81 -9.91
C ARG A 428 -7.73 -28.14 -10.96
N ALA A 429 -8.88 -28.73 -11.30
CA ALA A 429 -9.80 -28.19 -12.30
C ALA A 429 -10.37 -26.83 -11.87
N SER A 430 -10.81 -26.69 -10.62
CA SER A 430 -11.28 -25.41 -10.07
C SER A 430 -10.19 -24.33 -10.11
N TYR A 431 -8.93 -24.67 -9.79
CA TYR A 431 -7.82 -23.74 -9.92
C TYR A 431 -7.48 -23.38 -11.37
N GLU A 432 -7.61 -24.31 -12.32
CA GLU A 432 -7.40 -24.02 -13.74
C GLU A 432 -8.47 -23.06 -14.31
N GLU A 433 -9.73 -23.22 -13.89
CA GLU A 433 -10.79 -22.26 -14.18
C GLU A 433 -10.46 -20.88 -13.57
N ALA A 434 -10.06 -20.86 -12.29
CA ALA A 434 -9.68 -19.63 -11.60
C ALA A 434 -8.48 -18.93 -12.26
N ILE A 435 -7.48 -19.68 -12.75
CA ILE A 435 -6.34 -19.12 -13.50
C ILE A 435 -6.86 -18.42 -14.76
N GLY A 436 -7.70 -19.06 -15.58
CA GLY A 436 -8.21 -18.46 -16.80
C GLY A 436 -9.00 -17.16 -16.56
N ILE A 437 -9.81 -17.14 -15.49
CA ILE A 437 -10.57 -15.94 -15.09
C ILE A 437 -9.64 -14.85 -14.53
N ALA A 438 -8.70 -15.21 -13.64
CA ALA A 438 -7.80 -14.25 -12.99
C ALA A 438 -6.80 -13.66 -13.99
N GLU A 439 -6.34 -14.44 -14.97
CA GLU A 439 -5.54 -13.96 -16.09
C GLU A 439 -6.31 -12.96 -16.93
N ALA A 440 -7.54 -13.29 -17.34
CA ALA A 440 -8.38 -12.41 -18.16
C ALA A 440 -8.78 -11.12 -17.43
N ALA A 441 -8.99 -11.20 -16.11
CA ALA A 441 -9.40 -10.08 -15.27
C ALA A 441 -8.24 -9.36 -14.57
N HIS A 442 -7.00 -9.79 -14.81
CA HIS A 442 -5.78 -9.21 -14.28
C HIS A 442 -5.74 -9.10 -12.75
N GLN A 443 -6.30 -10.10 -12.07
CA GLN A 443 -6.31 -10.19 -10.62
C GLN A 443 -5.05 -10.91 -10.15
N SER A 444 -3.92 -10.21 -10.09
CA SER A 444 -2.60 -10.82 -9.84
C SER A 444 -2.54 -11.64 -8.55
N ASP A 445 -3.19 -11.19 -7.47
CA ASP A 445 -3.21 -11.94 -6.20
C ASP A 445 -3.96 -13.26 -6.34
N MET A 446 -5.15 -13.22 -6.95
CA MET A 446 -5.95 -14.43 -7.19
C MET A 446 -5.28 -15.36 -8.20
N LEU A 447 -4.59 -14.81 -9.20
CA LEU A 447 -3.80 -15.59 -10.15
C LEU A 447 -2.67 -16.34 -9.44
N TRP A 448 -1.89 -15.67 -8.59
CA TRP A 448 -0.84 -16.32 -7.81
C TRP A 448 -1.41 -17.44 -6.94
N ARG A 449 -2.49 -17.18 -6.19
CA ARG A 449 -3.15 -18.19 -5.34
C ARG A 449 -3.60 -19.41 -6.14
N ALA A 450 -4.24 -19.19 -7.30
CA ALA A 450 -4.74 -20.26 -8.13
C ALA A 450 -3.61 -21.09 -8.76
N VAL A 451 -2.53 -20.45 -9.23
CA VAL A 451 -1.33 -21.15 -9.74
C VAL A 451 -0.68 -21.98 -8.64
N LEU A 452 -0.57 -21.44 -7.43
CA LEU A 452 -0.01 -22.16 -6.28
C LEU A 452 -0.88 -23.37 -5.89
N GLY A 453 -2.19 -23.20 -5.79
CA GLY A 453 -3.11 -24.29 -5.48
C GLY A 453 -3.14 -25.38 -6.56
N ARG A 454 -2.98 -25.01 -7.84
CA ARG A 454 -2.76 -25.96 -8.94
C ARG A 454 -1.46 -26.74 -8.76
N ALA A 455 -0.37 -26.09 -8.37
CA ALA A 455 0.92 -26.75 -8.14
C ALA A 455 0.82 -27.81 -7.03
N GLU A 456 0.16 -27.48 -5.92
CA GLU A 456 -0.08 -28.42 -4.82
C GLU A 456 -0.96 -29.60 -5.24
N SER A 457 -2.00 -29.33 -6.04
CA SER A 457 -2.88 -30.38 -6.56
C SER A 457 -2.12 -31.34 -7.49
N LEU A 458 -1.22 -30.81 -8.35
CA LEU A 458 -0.35 -31.61 -9.21
C LEU A 458 0.66 -32.44 -8.39
N GLU A 459 1.24 -31.85 -7.33
CA GLU A 459 2.14 -32.56 -6.41
C GLU A 459 1.42 -33.73 -5.73
N ALA A 460 0.20 -33.51 -5.23
CA ALA A 460 -0.63 -34.53 -4.59
C ALA A 460 -1.03 -35.66 -5.55
N LEU A 461 -1.18 -35.36 -6.84
CA LEU A 461 -1.41 -36.34 -7.92
C LEU A 461 -0.12 -37.07 -8.35
N GLY A 462 1.04 -36.77 -7.77
CA GLY A 462 2.32 -37.38 -8.12
C GLY A 462 2.96 -36.83 -9.41
N ARG A 463 2.42 -35.75 -9.99
CA ARG A 463 2.92 -35.10 -11.21
C ARG A 463 4.01 -34.09 -10.88
N ALA A 464 5.15 -34.59 -10.41
CA ALA A 464 6.21 -33.76 -9.81
C ALA A 464 6.78 -32.69 -10.75
N ASP A 465 7.04 -33.01 -12.02
CA ASP A 465 7.64 -32.05 -12.95
C ASP A 465 6.65 -30.92 -13.30
N ASP A 466 5.37 -31.27 -13.56
CA ASP A 466 4.31 -30.28 -13.78
C ASP A 466 4.08 -29.38 -12.54
N ALA A 467 4.21 -29.94 -11.34
CA ALA A 467 4.12 -29.20 -10.10
C ALA A 467 5.28 -28.21 -9.95
N LEU A 468 6.52 -28.61 -10.29
CA LEU A 468 7.69 -27.73 -10.27
C LEU A 468 7.55 -26.57 -11.26
N ASP A 469 7.04 -26.83 -12.46
CA ASP A 469 6.75 -25.77 -13.44
C ASP A 469 5.69 -24.79 -12.92
N ALA A 470 4.65 -25.30 -12.27
CA ALA A 470 3.61 -24.48 -11.66
C ALA A 470 4.14 -23.66 -10.46
N TYR A 471 5.01 -24.23 -9.63
CA TYR A 471 5.68 -23.48 -8.55
C TYR A 471 6.60 -22.38 -9.11
N ALA A 472 7.40 -22.68 -10.13
CA ALA A 472 8.25 -21.69 -10.79
C ALA A 472 7.42 -20.54 -11.38
N ARG A 473 6.25 -20.86 -11.93
CA ARG A 473 5.29 -19.85 -12.40
C ARG A 473 4.72 -19.00 -11.25
N ALA A 474 4.36 -19.60 -10.12
CA ALA A 474 3.92 -18.87 -8.94
C ALA A 474 5.00 -17.89 -8.45
N GLU A 475 6.26 -18.35 -8.40
CA GLU A 475 7.41 -17.52 -8.04
C GLU A 475 7.58 -16.31 -8.98
N SER A 476 7.47 -16.53 -10.30
CA SER A 476 7.54 -15.44 -11.28
C SER A 476 6.39 -14.43 -11.16
N LEU A 477 5.20 -14.85 -10.74
CA LEU A 477 4.07 -13.93 -10.54
C LEU A 477 4.32 -12.99 -9.34
N LEU A 478 5.00 -13.46 -8.31
CA LEU A 478 5.40 -12.62 -7.18
C LEU A 478 6.39 -11.53 -7.62
N ASP A 479 7.33 -11.87 -8.52
CA ASP A 479 8.25 -10.90 -9.09
C ASP A 479 7.50 -9.75 -9.79
N ASP A 480 6.48 -10.05 -10.59
CA ASP A 480 5.62 -9.06 -11.25
C ASP A 480 4.85 -8.19 -10.24
N GLN A 481 4.29 -8.80 -9.19
CA GLN A 481 3.47 -8.09 -8.19
C GLN A 481 4.27 -7.10 -7.34
N THR A 482 5.55 -7.37 -7.12
CA THR A 482 6.41 -6.48 -6.32
C THR A 482 6.51 -5.06 -6.89
N LEU A 483 6.27 -4.89 -8.19
CA LEU A 483 6.25 -3.60 -8.88
C LEU A 483 4.97 -2.79 -8.61
N ALA A 484 3.88 -3.44 -8.20
CA ALA A 484 2.56 -2.82 -8.09
C ALA A 484 2.22 -2.33 -6.68
N LEU A 485 2.87 -2.86 -5.64
CA LEU A 485 2.61 -2.48 -4.24
C LEU A 485 3.29 -1.13 -3.89
N PRO A 486 2.84 -0.36 -2.87
CA PRO A 486 3.56 0.80 -2.29
C PRO A 486 4.64 0.40 -1.26
N PHE A 487 5.59 1.29 -0.93
CA PHE A 487 6.57 1.07 0.15
C PHE A 487 5.93 1.41 1.51
N GLY A 488 6.36 0.76 2.60
CA GLY A 488 5.86 1.01 3.96
C GLY A 488 4.45 0.51 4.27
N ASP A 489 3.61 0.27 3.26
CA ASP A 489 2.23 -0.18 3.41
C ASP A 489 2.10 -1.72 3.41
N GLY A 490 2.90 -2.43 4.23
CA GLY A 490 2.74 -3.88 4.44
C GLY A 490 3.20 -4.78 3.27
N ARG A 491 4.05 -4.25 2.39
CA ARG A 491 4.66 -5.01 1.28
C ARG A 491 5.54 -6.16 1.75
N GLY A 492 6.44 -5.92 2.70
CA GLY A 492 7.30 -6.99 3.23
C GLY A 492 6.46 -8.08 3.90
N VAL A 493 5.37 -7.68 4.55
CA VAL A 493 4.36 -8.57 5.13
C VAL A 493 3.66 -9.40 4.04
N TYR A 494 3.23 -8.79 2.93
CA TYR A 494 2.65 -9.52 1.79
C TYR A 494 3.64 -10.56 1.23
N LEU A 495 4.86 -10.13 0.92
CA LEU A 495 5.85 -10.98 0.26
C LEU A 495 6.36 -12.12 1.15
N SER A 496 6.53 -11.88 2.46
CA SER A 496 6.93 -12.96 3.37
C SER A 496 5.83 -14.02 3.52
N ARG A 497 4.55 -13.64 3.44
CA ARG A 497 3.43 -14.60 3.42
C ARG A 497 3.41 -15.41 2.11
N SER A 498 3.86 -14.81 1.02
CA SER A 498 4.00 -15.49 -0.26
C SER A 498 5.24 -16.39 -0.39
N GLU A 499 6.07 -16.56 0.67
CA GLU A 499 7.18 -17.54 0.70
C GLU A 499 6.72 -19.01 0.60
N ARG A 500 5.41 -19.25 0.70
CA ARG A 500 4.83 -20.59 0.60
C ARG A 500 5.20 -21.31 -0.69
N SER A 501 5.17 -20.63 -1.85
CA SER A 501 5.52 -21.25 -3.14
C SER A 501 6.98 -21.71 -3.16
N ALA A 502 7.92 -20.88 -2.68
CA ALA A 502 9.33 -21.23 -2.57
C ALA A 502 9.55 -22.43 -1.63
N ARG A 503 8.93 -22.43 -0.44
CA ARG A 503 9.04 -23.56 0.51
C ARG A 503 8.56 -24.86 -0.10
N LEU A 504 7.39 -24.85 -0.74
CA LEU A 504 6.80 -26.06 -1.33
C LEU A 504 7.67 -26.59 -2.49
N ALA A 505 8.18 -25.70 -3.33
CA ALA A 505 9.11 -26.05 -4.40
C ALA A 505 10.42 -26.67 -3.86
N ILE A 506 11.01 -26.05 -2.83
CA ILE A 506 12.22 -26.54 -2.15
C ILE A 506 11.99 -27.96 -1.62
N ASP A 507 10.89 -28.18 -0.89
CA ASP A 507 10.59 -29.49 -0.32
C ASP A 507 10.44 -30.57 -1.40
N LEU A 508 9.78 -30.25 -2.52
CA LEU A 508 9.64 -31.18 -3.65
C LEU A 508 10.99 -31.47 -4.31
N LEU A 509 11.81 -30.45 -4.57
CA LEU A 509 13.15 -30.60 -5.15
C LEU A 509 14.08 -31.45 -4.26
N LEU A 510 14.02 -31.26 -2.95
CA LEU A 510 14.82 -32.03 -1.99
C LEU A 510 14.41 -33.52 -1.97
N ARG A 511 13.10 -33.83 -1.99
CA ARG A 511 12.63 -35.23 -2.12
C ARG A 511 13.06 -35.87 -3.44
N ARG A 512 13.26 -35.06 -4.49
CA ARG A 512 13.78 -35.48 -5.80
C ARG A 512 15.30 -35.45 -5.90
N ARG A 513 16.02 -35.19 -4.79
CA ARG A 513 17.49 -35.12 -4.71
C ARG A 513 18.11 -34.06 -5.63
N ARG A 514 17.48 -32.89 -5.75
CA ARG A 514 17.93 -31.74 -6.57
C ARG A 514 18.34 -30.54 -5.68
N PRO A 515 19.36 -30.66 -4.82
CA PRO A 515 19.70 -29.63 -3.83
C PRO A 515 20.21 -28.31 -4.44
N ALA A 516 20.87 -28.36 -5.59
CA ALA A 516 21.35 -27.16 -6.28
C ALA A 516 20.19 -26.26 -6.73
N GLU A 517 19.14 -26.87 -7.29
CA GLU A 517 17.94 -26.14 -7.73
C GLU A 517 17.10 -25.66 -6.55
N ALA A 518 16.99 -26.49 -5.49
CA ALA A 518 16.34 -26.07 -4.25
C ALA A 518 17.06 -24.85 -3.64
N PHE A 519 18.40 -24.85 -3.64
CA PHE A 519 19.17 -23.72 -3.14
C PHE A 519 18.96 -22.47 -4.01
N ALA A 520 18.88 -22.63 -5.34
CA ALA A 520 18.57 -21.53 -6.25
C ALA A 520 17.18 -20.92 -5.98
N VAL A 521 16.16 -21.74 -5.71
CA VAL A 521 14.83 -21.24 -5.32
C VAL A 521 14.90 -20.47 -4.00
N ALA A 522 15.58 -21.00 -2.98
CA ALA A 522 15.74 -20.32 -1.69
C ALA A 522 16.42 -18.95 -1.83
N ARG A 523 17.48 -18.89 -2.64
CA ARG A 523 18.23 -17.67 -2.95
C ARG A 523 17.39 -16.65 -3.70
N ARG A 524 16.62 -17.06 -4.71
CA ARG A 524 15.73 -16.17 -5.47
C ARG A 524 14.59 -15.61 -4.62
N ALA A 525 13.94 -16.45 -3.82
CA ALA A 525 12.85 -16.03 -2.94
C ALA A 525 13.29 -14.90 -2.01
N ARG A 526 14.52 -15.01 -1.47
CA ARG A 526 15.16 -13.99 -0.65
C ARG A 526 15.53 -12.73 -1.44
N ALA A 527 16.23 -12.90 -2.57
CA ALA A 527 16.64 -11.79 -3.41
C ALA A 527 15.44 -10.95 -3.87
N ARG A 528 14.30 -11.57 -4.20
CA ARG A 528 13.05 -10.88 -4.58
C ARG A 528 12.63 -9.86 -3.56
N LEU A 529 12.63 -10.22 -2.27
CA LEU A 529 12.17 -9.34 -1.22
C LEU A 529 13.07 -8.11 -1.05
N LEU A 530 14.39 -8.30 -1.14
CA LEU A 530 15.37 -7.21 -1.08
C LEU A 530 15.31 -6.32 -2.33
N VAL A 531 15.21 -6.91 -3.53
CA VAL A 531 15.10 -6.18 -4.81
C VAL A 531 13.79 -5.38 -4.87
N ALA A 532 12.68 -5.95 -4.42
CA ALA A 532 11.39 -5.29 -4.35
C ALA A 532 11.43 -4.04 -3.48
N THR A 533 12.06 -4.14 -2.32
CA THR A 533 12.23 -3.03 -1.37
C THR A 533 13.15 -1.94 -1.93
N ALA A 534 14.24 -2.33 -2.61
CA ALA A 534 15.13 -1.41 -3.29
C ALA A 534 14.46 -0.63 -4.43
N ARG A 535 13.69 -1.32 -5.28
CA ARG A 535 13.00 -0.72 -6.44
C ARG A 535 11.99 0.35 -6.06
N ALA A 536 11.18 0.12 -5.04
CA ALA A 536 10.20 1.10 -4.62
C ALA A 536 10.80 2.36 -4.02
N THR A 537 11.90 2.20 -3.29
CA THR A 537 12.66 3.33 -2.75
C THR A 537 13.14 4.27 -3.87
N SER A 538 13.72 3.71 -4.94
CA SER A 538 14.17 4.49 -6.10
C SER A 538 13.03 5.22 -6.80
N LEU A 539 11.80 4.70 -6.75
CA LEU A 539 10.61 5.32 -7.36
C LEU A 539 10.05 6.50 -6.57
N ASP A 540 10.15 6.46 -5.24
CA ASP A 540 9.63 7.52 -4.36
C ASP A 540 10.65 8.67 -4.20
N ALA A 541 11.93 8.41 -4.46
CA ALA A 541 12.98 9.42 -4.54
C ALA A 541 13.13 10.08 -5.93
N LEU A 542 12.23 9.79 -6.88
CA LEU A 542 12.32 10.37 -8.22
C LEU A 542 12.10 11.88 -8.21
N ALA A 543 12.99 12.61 -8.90
CA ALA A 543 12.76 14.02 -9.22
C ALA A 543 11.38 14.19 -9.91
N PRO A 544 10.65 15.29 -9.67
CA PRO A 544 9.26 15.46 -10.16
C PRO A 544 9.08 15.17 -11.66
N ALA A 545 10.06 15.54 -12.49
CA ALA A 545 10.03 15.26 -13.93
C ALA A 545 10.23 13.78 -14.29
N ALA A 546 11.08 13.06 -13.55
CA ALA A 546 11.27 11.62 -13.71
C ALA A 546 10.06 10.84 -13.16
N ARG A 547 9.48 11.33 -12.06
CA ARG A 547 8.24 10.78 -11.50
C ARG A 547 7.06 10.95 -12.46
N ALA A 548 6.89 12.13 -13.05
CA ALA A 548 5.86 12.37 -14.06
C ALA A 548 6.03 11.47 -15.31
N ARG A 549 7.28 11.17 -15.70
CA ARG A 549 7.59 10.26 -16.80
C ARG A 549 7.25 8.80 -16.45
N TRP A 550 7.59 8.38 -15.23
CA TRP A 550 7.21 7.08 -14.68
C TRP A 550 5.68 6.92 -14.60
N ASP A 551 5.00 7.88 -13.97
CA ASP A 551 3.55 7.90 -13.85
C ASP A 551 2.89 7.92 -15.25
N GLY A 552 3.49 8.64 -16.20
CA GLY A 552 3.08 8.65 -17.61
C GLY A 552 3.25 7.31 -18.32
N ALA A 553 4.37 6.61 -18.10
CA ALA A 553 4.64 5.28 -18.65
C ALA A 553 3.71 4.22 -18.05
N ILE A 554 3.50 4.26 -16.73
CA ILE A 554 2.52 3.41 -16.03
C ILE A 554 1.11 3.70 -16.52
N ALA A 555 0.74 4.98 -16.70
CA ALA A 555 -0.55 5.34 -17.24
C ALA A 555 -0.72 4.90 -18.70
N ALA A 556 0.33 4.98 -19.53
CA ALA A 556 0.31 4.48 -20.90
C ALA A 556 0.18 2.96 -20.96
N PHE A 557 0.92 2.24 -20.12
CA PHE A 557 0.80 0.80 -19.93
C PHE A 557 -0.62 0.42 -19.51
N ARG A 558 -1.18 1.10 -18.51
CA ARG A 558 -2.56 0.88 -18.04
C ARG A 558 -3.59 1.18 -19.14
N ARG A 559 -3.40 2.22 -19.95
CA ARG A 559 -4.30 2.56 -21.09
C ARG A 559 -4.24 1.50 -22.19
N ALA A 560 -3.03 1.13 -22.63
CA ALA A 560 -2.85 0.08 -23.62
C ALA A 560 -3.38 -1.28 -23.12
N ARG A 561 -3.32 -1.52 -21.80
CA ARG A 561 -3.93 -2.69 -21.17
C ARG A 561 -5.45 -2.64 -21.22
N ALA A 562 -6.06 -1.52 -20.84
CA ALA A 562 -7.50 -1.33 -20.92
C ALA A 562 -8.05 -1.41 -22.37
N GLU A 563 -7.23 -1.18 -23.40
CA GLU A 563 -7.59 -1.46 -24.80
C GLU A 563 -7.59 -2.95 -25.13
N VAL A 564 -6.62 -3.71 -24.61
CA VAL A 564 -6.59 -5.17 -24.72
C VAL A 564 -7.80 -5.79 -24.00
N ASP A 565 -8.16 -5.26 -22.83
CA ASP A 565 -9.28 -5.73 -22.02
C ASP A 565 -10.62 -5.47 -22.71
N ARG A 566 -10.85 -4.26 -23.22
CA ARG A 566 -12.03 -3.93 -24.03
C ARG A 566 -12.16 -4.81 -25.28
N ALA A 567 -11.03 -5.14 -25.92
CA ALA A 567 -11.06 -6.04 -27.06
C ALA A 567 -11.42 -7.48 -26.67
N ALA A 568 -11.20 -7.88 -25.41
CA ALA A 568 -11.56 -9.21 -24.89
C ALA A 568 -13.02 -9.32 -24.42
N GLU A 569 -13.68 -8.21 -24.11
CA GLU A 569 -15.10 -8.18 -23.71
C GLU A 569 -16.05 -8.67 -24.82
N GLU A 570 -15.64 -8.58 -26.08
CA GLU A 570 -16.42 -9.05 -27.23
C GLU A 570 -16.03 -10.46 -27.69
N ASP A 571 -15.15 -11.16 -26.96
CA ASP A 571 -14.65 -12.49 -27.35
C ASP A 571 -15.75 -13.52 -27.55
N TRP A 572 -16.86 -13.38 -26.81
CA TRP A 572 -18.04 -14.25 -26.95
C TRP A 572 -18.73 -14.12 -28.31
N LYS A 573 -18.46 -13.04 -29.07
CA LYS A 573 -18.97 -12.81 -30.42
C LYS A 573 -18.07 -13.43 -31.51
N LEU A 574 -16.88 -13.91 -31.16
CA LEU A 574 -15.89 -14.40 -32.12
C LEU A 574 -15.98 -15.92 -32.32
N ALA A 575 -15.81 -16.36 -33.56
CA ALA A 575 -15.66 -17.79 -33.88
C ALA A 575 -14.31 -18.33 -33.36
N ALA A 576 -14.22 -19.63 -33.07
CA ALA A 576 -13.08 -20.25 -32.37
C ALA A 576 -11.70 -19.94 -32.98
N ALA A 577 -11.57 -19.94 -34.32
CA ALA A 577 -10.31 -19.60 -34.99
C ALA A 577 -9.95 -18.11 -34.83
N ALA A 578 -10.92 -17.22 -34.99
CA ALA A 578 -10.74 -15.78 -34.77
C ALA A 578 -10.47 -15.43 -33.30
N LEU A 579 -11.04 -16.19 -32.37
CA LEU A 579 -10.76 -16.07 -30.94
C LEU A 579 -9.32 -16.49 -30.60
N HIS A 580 -8.81 -17.56 -31.22
CA HIS A 580 -7.41 -17.97 -31.05
C HIS A 580 -6.45 -16.89 -31.56
N ASP A 581 -6.69 -16.35 -32.75
CA ASP A 581 -5.86 -15.29 -33.33
C ASP A 581 -5.93 -13.98 -32.53
N ALA A 582 -7.13 -13.61 -32.05
CA ALA A 582 -7.32 -12.47 -31.16
C ALA A 582 -6.57 -12.63 -29.84
N ARG A 583 -6.59 -13.83 -29.23
CA ARG A 583 -5.81 -14.15 -28.02
C ARG A 583 -4.31 -14.09 -28.28
N SER A 584 -3.82 -14.67 -29.37
CA SER A 584 -2.41 -14.65 -29.74
C SER A 584 -1.90 -13.22 -30.01
N SER A 585 -2.68 -12.41 -30.73
CA SER A 585 -2.39 -10.99 -30.97
C SER A 585 -2.35 -10.17 -29.68
N ARG A 586 -3.30 -10.41 -28.76
CA ARG A 586 -3.31 -9.76 -27.44
C ARG A 586 -2.12 -10.20 -26.57
N THR A 587 -1.77 -11.48 -26.57
CA THR A 587 -0.57 -11.97 -25.87
C THR A 587 0.69 -11.28 -26.40
N ALA A 588 0.85 -11.16 -27.72
CA ALA A 588 1.96 -10.42 -28.31
C ALA A 588 1.96 -8.93 -27.93
N LYS A 589 0.79 -8.30 -27.90
CA LYS A 589 0.61 -6.90 -27.47
C LYS A 589 0.96 -6.70 -26.00
N ILE A 590 0.55 -7.63 -25.12
CA ILE A 590 0.91 -7.66 -23.70
C ILE A 590 2.43 -7.82 -23.53
N THR A 591 3.06 -8.72 -24.29
CA THR A 591 4.52 -8.91 -24.28
C THR A 591 5.25 -7.65 -24.73
N ALA A 592 4.79 -6.99 -25.80
CA ALA A 592 5.36 -5.73 -26.26
C ALA A 592 5.17 -4.58 -25.26
N MET A 593 4.03 -4.53 -24.57
CA MET A 593 3.78 -3.56 -23.51
C MET A 593 4.66 -3.80 -22.27
N ARG A 594 4.92 -5.08 -21.93
CA ARG A 594 5.89 -5.44 -20.88
C ARG A 594 7.29 -4.98 -21.25
N ALA A 595 7.73 -5.19 -22.48
CA ALA A 595 9.00 -4.66 -22.96
C ALA A 595 9.06 -3.11 -22.89
N ALA A 596 7.98 -2.41 -23.23
CA ALA A 596 7.92 -0.95 -23.11
C ALA A 596 7.91 -0.45 -21.65
N LEU A 597 7.31 -1.22 -20.73
CA LEU A 597 7.38 -0.95 -19.29
C LEU A 597 8.80 -1.21 -18.77
N ASP A 598 9.47 -2.27 -19.22
CA ASP A 598 10.87 -2.56 -18.93
C ASP A 598 11.81 -1.47 -19.45
N ASP A 599 11.53 -0.90 -20.62
CA ASP A 599 12.26 0.26 -21.17
C ASP A 599 12.02 1.52 -20.33
N ALA A 600 10.79 1.77 -19.87
CA ALA A 600 10.50 2.87 -18.94
C ALA A 600 11.15 2.65 -17.57
N MET A 601 11.27 1.40 -17.12
CA MET A 601 12.01 1.02 -15.91
C MET A 601 13.51 1.24 -16.08
N SER A 602 14.06 1.04 -17.29
CA SER A 602 15.48 1.26 -17.58
C SER A 602 15.90 2.74 -17.42
N ALA A 603 14.94 3.67 -17.58
CA ALA A 603 15.14 5.10 -17.36
C ALA A 603 15.30 5.49 -15.87
N LEU A 604 15.07 4.57 -14.93
CA LEU A 604 15.25 4.75 -13.48
C LEU A 604 16.69 4.41 -13.02
N GLY A 605 17.60 4.16 -13.97
CA GLY A 605 18.89 3.53 -13.73
C GLY A 605 18.76 2.00 -13.74
N THR A 606 19.88 1.31 -13.88
CA THR A 606 19.89 -0.16 -13.72
C THR A 606 19.34 -0.46 -12.32
N MET A 607 18.31 -1.30 -12.25
CA MET A 607 17.77 -1.91 -11.03
C MET A 607 17.98 -3.43 -11.14
N PRO A 608 18.28 -4.16 -10.04
CA PRO A 608 18.49 -5.60 -10.10
C PRO A 608 17.20 -6.27 -10.59
N ARG A 609 17.31 -7.28 -11.45
CA ARG A 609 16.17 -8.13 -11.82
C ARG A 609 16.15 -9.39 -10.95
N ALA A 610 14.96 -9.86 -10.59
CA ALA A 610 14.81 -11.07 -9.80
C ALA A 610 15.22 -12.34 -10.57
N ASP A 611 15.20 -12.29 -11.91
CA ASP A 611 15.68 -13.34 -12.80
C ASP A 611 17.18 -13.24 -13.13
N ALA A 612 17.90 -12.27 -12.54
CA ALA A 612 19.33 -12.11 -12.78
C ALA A 612 20.10 -13.39 -12.38
N PRO A 613 21.17 -13.73 -13.10
CA PRO A 613 21.99 -14.89 -12.75
C PRO A 613 22.48 -14.82 -11.31
N LEU A 614 22.22 -15.89 -10.56
CA LEU A 614 22.71 -16.05 -9.19
C LEU A 614 24.23 -16.20 -9.20
N ALA A 615 24.92 -15.50 -8.30
CA ALA A 615 26.37 -15.65 -8.14
C ALA A 615 26.73 -17.08 -7.70
N ALA A 616 27.90 -17.55 -8.13
CA ALA A 616 28.44 -18.85 -7.74
C ALA A 616 29.59 -18.69 -6.72
N PRO A 617 29.84 -19.70 -5.86
CA PRO A 617 31.00 -19.70 -4.99
C PRO A 617 32.31 -19.58 -5.77
N ALA A 618 33.23 -18.74 -5.31
CA ALA A 618 34.60 -18.71 -5.83
C ALA A 618 35.48 -19.79 -5.19
N GLU A 619 36.67 -20.02 -5.75
CA GLU A 619 37.64 -20.95 -5.17
C GLU A 619 37.99 -20.56 -3.72
N GLY A 620 37.96 -21.55 -2.82
CA GLY A 620 38.18 -21.35 -1.39
C GLY A 620 37.01 -20.74 -0.62
N GLU A 621 35.84 -20.56 -1.25
CA GLU A 621 34.61 -20.15 -0.59
C GLU A 621 33.68 -21.33 -0.30
N LEU A 622 33.14 -21.34 0.92
CA LEU A 622 31.97 -22.14 1.29
C LEU A 622 30.79 -21.20 1.49
N TRP A 623 29.71 -21.43 0.76
CA TRP A 623 28.46 -20.71 0.95
C TRP A 623 27.54 -21.55 1.83
N LEU A 624 26.97 -20.92 2.84
CA LEU A 624 26.05 -21.53 3.80
C LEU A 624 24.76 -20.72 3.86
N GLY A 625 23.69 -21.27 3.29
CA GLY A 625 22.37 -20.65 3.26
C GLY A 625 21.32 -21.49 3.95
N PHE A 626 20.21 -20.86 4.30
CA PHE A 626 19.15 -21.49 5.09
C PHE A 626 17.78 -21.16 4.51
N HIS A 627 16.84 -22.07 4.69
CA HIS A 627 15.43 -21.83 4.38
C HIS A 627 14.54 -22.63 5.32
N ARG A 628 13.29 -22.20 5.49
CA ARG A 628 12.29 -22.99 6.19
C ARG A 628 11.70 -24.06 5.27
N ALA A 629 11.66 -25.29 5.75
CA ALA A 629 11.05 -26.46 5.10
C ALA A 629 9.78 -26.88 5.87
N ARG A 630 8.97 -27.80 5.34
CA ARG A 630 7.79 -28.34 6.07
C ARG A 630 8.14 -28.96 7.43
N SER A 631 9.31 -29.60 7.55
CA SER A 631 9.73 -30.34 8.75
C SER A 631 10.77 -29.59 9.63
N GLY A 632 10.93 -28.28 9.46
CA GLY A 632 11.90 -27.48 10.23
C GLY A 632 12.72 -26.56 9.33
N PHE A 633 14.03 -26.49 9.57
CA PHE A 633 14.96 -25.76 8.72
C PHE A 633 15.70 -26.71 7.78
N VAL A 634 16.13 -26.18 6.65
CA VAL A 634 17.13 -26.82 5.79
C VAL A 634 18.31 -25.87 5.65
N ALA A 635 19.52 -26.41 5.82
CA ALA A 635 20.74 -25.73 5.45
C ALA A 635 21.20 -26.23 4.08
N PHE A 636 21.69 -25.30 3.27
CA PHE A 636 22.33 -25.53 1.99
C PHE A 636 23.79 -25.14 2.10
N ALA A 637 24.66 -26.00 1.59
CA ALA A 637 26.08 -25.76 1.51
C ALA A 637 26.52 -25.86 0.04
N ALA A 638 27.25 -24.87 -0.45
CA ALA A 638 27.74 -24.83 -1.81
C ALA A 638 29.22 -24.42 -1.87
N THR A 639 29.96 -25.11 -2.73
CA THR A 639 31.34 -24.84 -3.13
C THR A 639 31.42 -24.84 -4.65
N THR A 640 32.58 -24.58 -5.23
CA THR A 640 32.81 -24.76 -6.67
C THR A 640 32.60 -26.20 -7.15
N GLU A 641 32.77 -27.19 -6.26
CA GLU A 641 32.73 -28.62 -6.58
C GLU A 641 31.32 -29.22 -6.46
N ARG A 642 30.54 -28.79 -5.47
CA ARG A 642 29.23 -29.38 -5.17
C ARG A 642 28.29 -28.47 -4.40
N THR A 643 27.00 -28.73 -4.52
CA THR A 643 25.93 -28.20 -3.65
C THR A 643 25.18 -29.34 -2.99
N PHE A 644 24.97 -29.25 -1.67
CA PHE A 644 24.24 -30.24 -0.89
C PHE A 644 23.39 -29.56 0.19
N SER A 645 22.52 -30.34 0.83
CA SER A 645 21.61 -29.85 1.86
C SER A 645 21.47 -30.85 3.00
N PHE A 646 21.14 -30.36 4.19
CA PHE A 646 20.83 -31.20 5.35
C PHE A 646 19.71 -30.56 6.18
N ALA A 647 18.85 -31.42 6.73
CA ALA A 647 17.73 -30.99 7.56
C ALA A 647 18.21 -30.61 8.96
N LEU A 648 17.56 -29.61 9.54
CA LEU A 648 17.85 -29.05 10.85
C LEU A 648 16.56 -28.93 11.65
N ALA A 649 16.51 -29.58 12.81
CA ALA A 649 15.39 -29.44 13.75
C ALA A 649 15.38 -28.04 14.40
N ASP A 650 16.56 -27.49 14.64
CA ASP A 650 16.83 -26.16 15.18
C ASP A 650 18.11 -25.59 14.54
N LEU A 651 18.37 -24.32 14.81
CA LEU A 651 19.50 -23.58 14.26
C LEU A 651 20.70 -23.55 15.22
N GLU A 652 20.89 -24.63 16.00
CA GLU A 652 21.97 -24.73 16.97
C GLU A 652 23.35 -24.76 16.28
N PRO A 653 24.31 -23.91 16.72
CA PRO A 653 25.61 -23.74 16.05
C PRO A 653 26.37 -25.06 15.81
N THR A 654 26.41 -25.94 16.80
CA THR A 654 27.17 -27.19 16.73
C THR A 654 26.63 -28.14 15.67
N ARG A 655 25.30 -28.22 15.50
CA ARG A 655 24.66 -29.06 14.49
C ARG A 655 24.87 -28.51 13.08
N VAL A 656 24.76 -27.19 12.93
CA VAL A 656 25.00 -26.52 11.65
C VAL A 656 26.44 -26.73 11.21
N LEU A 657 27.41 -26.49 12.10
CA LEU A 657 28.84 -26.62 11.79
C LEU A 657 29.24 -28.07 11.53
N ALA A 658 28.68 -29.05 12.25
CA ALA A 658 28.94 -30.46 11.99
C ALA A 658 28.52 -30.88 10.57
N GLY A 659 27.44 -30.31 10.04
CA GLY A 659 26.96 -30.60 8.68
C GLY A 659 27.87 -30.11 7.55
N VAL A 660 28.83 -29.22 7.84
CA VAL A 660 29.73 -28.60 6.84
C VAL A 660 31.20 -28.66 7.24
N ASP A 661 31.56 -29.45 8.25
CA ASP A 661 32.89 -29.41 8.87
C ASP A 661 34.03 -29.72 7.88
N ALA A 662 33.79 -30.67 6.97
CA ALA A 662 34.76 -31.08 5.95
C ALA A 662 35.04 -29.98 4.93
N GLU A 663 33.98 -29.32 4.43
CA GLU A 663 34.08 -28.22 3.47
C GLU A 663 34.66 -26.97 4.13
N LEU A 664 34.23 -26.70 5.36
CA LEU A 664 34.67 -25.55 6.15
C LEU A 664 36.17 -25.61 6.42
N SER A 665 36.72 -26.79 6.72
CA SER A 665 38.16 -26.99 6.97
C SER A 665 39.04 -26.79 5.74
N ARG A 666 38.46 -26.81 4.53
CA ARG A 666 39.16 -26.57 3.25
C ARG A 666 38.95 -25.15 2.72
N SER A 667 38.09 -24.37 3.35
CA SER A 667 37.67 -23.05 2.87
C SER A 667 38.44 -21.96 3.60
N LYS A 668 38.78 -20.89 2.87
CA LYS A 668 39.39 -19.68 3.43
C LYS A 668 38.34 -18.66 3.86
N ARG A 669 37.16 -18.70 3.22
CA ARG A 669 36.03 -17.81 3.48
C ARG A 669 34.73 -18.60 3.61
N LEU A 670 33.93 -18.25 4.61
CA LEU A 670 32.56 -18.71 4.79
C LEU A 670 31.61 -17.55 4.47
N ILE A 671 30.80 -17.72 3.42
CA ILE A 671 29.77 -16.77 3.02
C ILE A 671 28.43 -17.22 3.59
N VAL A 672 27.89 -16.47 4.54
CA VAL A 672 26.63 -16.78 5.21
C VAL A 672 25.49 -16.05 4.52
N LEU A 673 24.45 -16.79 4.12
CA LEU A 673 23.20 -16.26 3.60
C LEU A 673 22.13 -16.42 4.71
N PRO A 674 22.05 -15.47 5.66
CA PRO A 674 21.17 -15.63 6.83
C PRO A 674 19.70 -15.59 6.43
N TYR A 675 18.89 -16.43 7.06
CA TYR A 675 17.44 -16.49 6.89
C TYR A 675 16.74 -16.50 8.25
N GLY A 676 15.63 -15.76 8.35
CA GLY A 676 14.80 -15.71 9.55
C GLY A 676 15.61 -15.33 10.82
N PRO A 677 15.51 -16.11 11.92
CA PRO A 677 16.20 -15.82 13.18
C PRO A 677 17.73 -15.70 13.07
N LEU A 678 18.37 -16.35 12.08
CA LEU A 678 19.83 -16.26 11.89
C LEU A 678 20.31 -14.86 11.54
N ARG A 679 19.42 -13.96 11.11
CA ARG A 679 19.77 -12.55 10.90
C ARG A 679 20.18 -11.86 12.20
N ALA A 680 19.70 -12.33 13.34
CA ALA A 680 20.08 -11.83 14.66
C ALA A 680 21.38 -12.46 15.20
N VAL A 681 21.92 -13.49 14.52
CA VAL A 681 22.98 -14.34 15.07
C VAL A 681 24.33 -14.01 14.47
N ASP A 682 25.30 -13.77 15.34
CA ASP A 682 26.69 -13.53 14.97
C ASP A 682 27.40 -14.88 14.71
N VAL A 683 27.11 -15.49 13.55
CA VAL A 683 27.71 -16.76 13.09
C VAL A 683 29.24 -16.78 13.21
N HIS A 684 29.89 -15.66 12.96
CA HIS A 684 31.33 -15.52 13.10
C HIS A 684 31.86 -15.72 14.54
N ALA A 685 30.98 -15.56 15.54
CA ALA A 685 31.27 -15.80 16.95
C ALA A 685 30.87 -17.21 17.43
N TRP A 686 30.31 -18.06 16.57
CA TRP A 686 29.98 -19.44 16.94
C TRP A 686 31.21 -20.22 17.43
N PRO A 687 31.07 -21.08 18.44
CA PRO A 687 32.19 -21.86 18.96
C PRO A 687 32.64 -22.93 17.96
N ARG A 688 33.96 -23.06 17.75
CA ARG A 688 34.60 -24.11 16.95
C ARG A 688 35.94 -24.49 17.60
N GLY A 689 36.02 -25.69 18.16
CA GLY A 689 37.16 -26.08 19.01
C GLY A 689 37.26 -25.16 20.23
N ASP A 690 38.47 -24.71 20.56
CA ASP A 690 38.74 -23.83 21.71
C ASP A 690 38.50 -22.33 21.42
N GLY A 691 38.07 -21.98 20.21
CA GLY A 691 37.97 -20.60 19.73
C GLY A 691 36.65 -20.27 19.04
N PRO A 692 36.47 -19.01 18.61
CA PRO A 692 35.36 -18.63 17.75
C PRO A 692 35.63 -19.08 16.31
N LEU A 693 34.57 -19.26 15.53
CA LEU A 693 34.64 -19.64 14.11
C LEU A 693 35.57 -18.72 13.30
N ILE A 694 35.49 -17.41 13.54
CA ILE A 694 36.29 -16.41 12.83
C ILE A 694 37.81 -16.54 13.03
N ALA A 695 38.27 -17.30 14.03
CA ALA A 695 39.69 -17.57 14.23
C ALA A 695 40.29 -18.50 13.16
N GLY A 696 39.47 -19.38 12.56
CA GLY A 696 39.93 -20.35 11.55
C GLY A 696 39.55 -20.01 10.12
N VAL A 697 38.51 -19.19 9.91
CA VAL A 697 37.95 -18.86 8.59
C VAL A 697 37.36 -17.45 8.60
N ALA A 698 37.61 -16.66 7.56
CA ALA A 698 36.96 -15.35 7.45
C ALA A 698 35.46 -15.55 7.19
N VAL A 699 34.61 -14.89 7.98
CA VAL A 699 33.14 -15.03 7.87
C VAL A 699 32.54 -13.73 7.33
N GLU A 700 31.84 -13.84 6.21
CA GLU A 700 31.20 -12.72 5.51
C GLU A 700 29.70 -13.01 5.35
N TYR A 701 28.89 -11.97 5.19
CA TYR A 701 27.45 -12.08 5.05
C TYR A 701 27.00 -11.57 3.67
N ALA A 702 26.14 -12.31 3.01
CA ALA A 702 25.58 -11.91 1.72
C ALA A 702 24.05 -11.75 1.83
N PRO A 703 23.48 -10.60 1.41
CA PRO A 703 22.07 -10.48 1.09
C PRO A 703 21.72 -11.21 -0.21
N ASP A 704 22.72 -11.57 -1.03
CA ASP A 704 22.59 -12.31 -2.29
C ASP A 704 21.75 -11.55 -3.32
N VAL A 705 22.09 -10.27 -3.49
CA VAL A 705 21.39 -9.34 -4.39
C VAL A 705 22.26 -9.10 -5.63
N PRO A 706 21.71 -9.17 -6.86
CA PRO A 706 22.48 -8.93 -8.06
C PRO A 706 23.12 -7.54 -8.04
N ARG A 707 24.40 -7.44 -8.40
CA ARG A 707 25.06 -6.15 -8.57
C ARG A 707 24.48 -5.42 -9.78
N VAL A 708 24.13 -4.18 -9.55
CA VAL A 708 23.34 -3.39 -10.48
C VAL A 708 24.14 -2.25 -11.08
N ARG A 709 25.04 -1.69 -10.28
CA ARG A 709 25.86 -0.52 -10.58
C ARG A 709 27.30 -0.83 -10.22
N ALA A 710 28.23 -0.36 -11.05
CA ALA A 710 29.64 -0.40 -10.70
C ALA A 710 29.89 0.63 -9.59
N PRO A 711 30.64 0.27 -8.53
CA PRO A 711 31.03 1.23 -7.50
C PRO A 711 32.01 2.28 -8.06
N ALA A 712 32.24 3.34 -7.29
CA ALA A 712 33.34 4.25 -7.57
C ALA A 712 34.68 3.49 -7.53
N THR A 713 35.48 3.62 -8.59
CA THR A 713 36.79 2.93 -8.74
C THR A 713 37.99 3.76 -8.27
N ASP A 714 37.74 4.97 -7.76
CA ASP A 714 38.76 5.90 -7.27
C ASP A 714 39.32 5.40 -5.92
N ASP A 715 40.63 5.50 -5.66
CA ASP A 715 41.22 5.04 -4.38
C ASP A 715 41.12 6.08 -3.23
N SER A 716 40.44 7.21 -3.45
CA SER A 716 40.25 8.25 -2.44
C SER A 716 39.45 7.77 -1.23
N PHE A 717 39.82 8.31 -0.08
CA PHE A 717 39.25 8.00 1.22
C PHE A 717 38.44 9.19 1.73
N ALA A 718 37.14 9.01 1.90
CA ALA A 718 36.25 9.99 2.51
C ALA A 718 35.96 9.63 3.97
N LEU A 719 36.01 10.65 4.84
CA LEU A 719 35.84 10.50 6.27
C LEU A 719 34.80 11.50 6.79
N VAL A 720 33.70 11.01 7.35
CA VAL A 720 32.66 11.83 8.00
C VAL A 720 32.66 11.51 9.48
N VAL A 721 32.90 12.52 10.33
CA VAL A 721 33.20 12.29 11.75
C VAL A 721 32.42 13.24 12.64
N ASP A 722 31.84 12.67 13.69
CA ASP A 722 31.17 13.38 14.78
C ASP A 722 30.26 14.53 14.30
N PRO A 723 29.28 14.30 13.40
CA PRO A 723 28.46 15.38 12.83
C PRO A 723 27.63 16.15 13.87
N THR A 724 27.40 15.53 15.03
CA THR A 724 26.60 16.02 16.16
C THR A 724 27.42 16.72 17.25
N ASP A 725 28.76 16.74 17.14
CA ASP A 725 29.68 17.45 18.06
C ASP A 725 29.62 16.89 19.50
N ASP A 726 29.37 15.58 19.66
CA ASP A 726 29.16 14.89 20.94
C ASP A 726 29.91 13.55 21.09
N LEU A 727 30.76 13.17 20.12
CA LEU A 727 31.54 11.92 20.10
C LEU A 727 33.06 12.17 20.07
N PRO A 728 33.72 12.39 21.22
CA PRO A 728 35.14 12.74 21.26
C PRO A 728 36.09 11.60 20.83
N ALA A 729 35.74 10.32 21.01
CA ALA A 729 36.60 9.23 20.55
C ALA A 729 36.51 9.03 19.01
N ALA A 730 35.40 9.37 18.37
CA ALA A 730 35.32 9.46 16.91
C ALA A 730 36.33 10.48 16.32
N ARG A 731 36.65 11.57 17.04
CA ARG A 731 37.70 12.52 16.63
C ARG A 731 39.13 11.97 16.77
N GLU A 732 39.36 11.14 17.78
CA GLU A 732 40.62 10.43 17.95
C GLU A 732 40.79 9.38 16.84
N GLU A 733 39.73 8.65 16.51
CA GLU A 733 39.66 7.75 15.35
C GLU A 733 40.04 8.49 14.08
N ALA A 734 39.43 9.65 13.82
CA ALA A 734 39.72 10.46 12.63
C ALA A 734 41.20 10.86 12.52
N ARG A 735 41.81 11.29 13.64
CA ARG A 735 43.25 11.61 13.69
C ARG A 735 44.12 10.40 13.37
N ALA A 736 43.79 9.25 13.92
CA ALA A 736 44.52 8.01 13.64
C ALA A 736 44.38 7.56 12.17
N LEU A 737 43.18 7.65 11.59
CA LEU A 737 42.94 7.28 10.19
C LEU A 737 43.65 8.23 9.22
N ARG A 738 43.64 9.55 9.48
CA ARG A 738 44.42 10.52 8.70
C ARG A 738 45.92 10.22 8.73
N ALA A 739 46.45 9.79 9.87
CA ALA A 739 47.85 9.39 9.99
C ALA A 739 48.16 8.10 9.19
N LEU A 740 47.22 7.16 9.09
CA LEU A 740 47.39 5.91 8.32
C LEU A 740 47.33 6.13 6.80
N PHE A 741 46.41 6.97 6.33
CA PHE A 741 46.15 7.18 4.90
C PHE A 741 46.80 8.44 4.31
N GLY A 742 47.41 9.29 5.13
CA GLY A 742 48.10 10.52 4.70
C GLY A 742 47.16 11.60 4.15
N GLY A 743 47.70 12.50 3.32
CA GLY A 743 46.98 13.68 2.78
C GLY A 743 45.88 13.38 1.75
N ALA A 744 45.62 12.11 1.42
CA ALA A 744 44.58 11.70 0.47
C ALA A 744 43.18 11.55 1.10
N VAL A 745 43.03 11.87 2.39
CA VAL A 745 41.75 11.80 3.13
C VAL A 745 40.96 13.10 2.96
N ARG A 746 39.77 13.01 2.36
CA ARG A 746 38.79 14.11 2.32
C ARG A 746 37.86 13.96 3.51
N ALA A 747 37.93 14.88 4.46
CA ALA A 747 37.18 14.78 5.71
C ALA A 747 36.12 15.87 5.85
N ALA A 748 35.00 15.53 6.49
CA ALA A 748 33.99 16.47 6.96
C ALA A 748 33.74 16.17 8.45
N GLU A 749 34.11 17.11 9.32
CA GLU A 749 34.06 16.94 10.78
C GLU A 749 33.08 17.92 11.42
N GLY A 750 32.28 17.45 12.38
CA GLY A 750 31.34 18.30 13.10
C GLY A 750 30.40 19.04 12.15
N ARG A 751 30.41 20.37 12.23
CA ARG A 751 29.53 21.25 11.45
C ARG A 751 29.77 21.23 9.93
N GLU A 752 30.91 20.71 9.48
CA GLU A 752 31.22 20.58 8.04
C GLU A 752 30.52 19.37 7.40
N ALA A 753 30.08 18.40 8.20
CA ALA A 753 29.38 17.19 7.79
C ALA A 753 27.90 17.47 7.42
N THR A 754 27.67 18.44 6.53
CA THR A 754 26.34 18.76 6.01
C THR A 754 25.89 17.71 4.99
N ALA A 755 24.58 17.55 4.79
CA ALA A 755 24.03 16.67 3.74
C ALA A 755 24.74 16.87 2.38
N ARG A 756 24.85 18.11 1.90
CA ARG A 756 25.52 18.43 0.64
C ARG A 756 26.98 17.96 0.58
N THR A 757 27.74 18.14 1.66
CA THR A 757 29.14 17.70 1.73
C THR A 757 29.23 16.18 1.65
N VAL A 758 28.41 15.48 2.44
CA VAL A 758 28.41 14.02 2.51
C VAL A 758 27.98 13.41 1.18
N GLU A 759 26.97 13.97 0.52
CA GLU A 759 26.55 13.56 -0.81
C GLU A 759 27.68 13.61 -1.84
N ALA A 760 28.43 14.72 -1.88
CA ALA A 760 29.56 14.87 -2.79
C ALA A 760 30.67 13.85 -2.50
N LEU A 761 30.90 13.50 -1.22
CA LEU A 761 31.86 12.48 -0.82
C LEU A 761 31.44 11.08 -1.27
N LEU A 762 30.16 10.72 -1.12
CA LEU A 762 29.63 9.42 -1.52
C LEU A 762 29.76 9.15 -3.03
N GLU A 763 29.58 10.18 -3.87
CA GLU A 763 29.63 10.03 -5.32
C GLU A 763 31.06 9.87 -5.87
N SER A 764 32.08 10.29 -5.11
CA SER A 764 33.45 10.43 -5.60
C SER A 764 34.48 9.56 -4.88
N ALA A 765 34.21 9.09 -3.66
CA ALA A 765 35.15 8.30 -2.87
C ALA A 765 35.05 6.80 -3.19
N GLY A 766 36.18 6.08 -3.27
CA GLY A 766 36.15 4.62 -3.29
C GLY A 766 36.04 3.99 -1.92
N THR A 767 36.51 4.69 -0.87
CA THR A 767 36.32 4.27 0.52
C THR A 767 35.60 5.37 1.28
N PHE A 768 34.51 5.03 1.95
CA PHE A 768 33.76 5.93 2.81
C PHE A 768 33.72 5.40 4.24
N HIS A 769 34.16 6.23 5.18
CA HIS A 769 34.12 5.96 6.60
C HIS A 769 33.22 6.99 7.28
N TYR A 770 32.18 6.51 7.95
CA TYR A 770 31.32 7.34 8.78
C TYR A 770 31.48 6.93 10.25
N ALA A 771 31.87 7.89 11.09
CA ALA A 771 31.98 7.73 12.54
C ALA A 771 31.01 8.71 13.22
N GLY A 772 29.93 8.19 13.79
CA GLY A 772 28.85 9.02 14.33
C GLY A 772 27.69 8.20 14.88
N HIS A 773 26.56 8.87 15.15
CA HIS A 773 25.33 8.18 15.52
C HIS A 773 24.71 7.45 14.32
N GLY A 774 23.96 6.39 14.61
CA GLY A 774 23.12 5.68 13.65
C GLY A 774 21.75 5.47 14.26
N VAL A 775 20.71 5.66 13.46
CA VAL A 775 19.32 5.44 13.87
C VAL A 775 18.74 4.35 12.99
N PHE A 776 18.29 3.26 13.61
CA PHE A 776 17.46 2.24 12.95
C PHE A 776 16.01 2.45 13.40
N GLY A 777 15.09 2.65 12.47
CA GLY A 777 13.71 3.04 12.80
C GLY A 777 12.70 2.81 11.68
N GLY A 778 11.42 2.96 12.03
CA GLY A 778 10.28 2.80 11.13
C GLY A 778 9.89 1.34 10.84
N PRO A 779 8.69 1.10 10.28
CA PRO A 779 8.30 -0.21 9.77
C PRO A 779 9.33 -0.73 8.77
N GLU A 780 9.73 -2.00 8.92
CA GLU A 780 10.68 -2.65 8.00
C GLU A 780 12.08 -1.98 7.87
N GLY A 781 12.45 -1.08 8.81
CA GLY A 781 13.74 -0.35 8.78
C GLY A 781 13.75 0.88 7.87
N ALA A 782 12.59 1.26 7.31
CA ALA A 782 12.42 2.33 6.34
C ALA A 782 12.96 3.71 6.76
N GLU A 783 12.91 4.03 8.05
CA GLU A 783 13.31 5.33 8.58
C GLU A 783 14.75 5.33 9.11
N SER A 784 15.54 4.32 8.73
CA SER A 784 16.94 4.21 9.12
C SER A 784 17.78 5.30 8.48
N ARG A 785 18.64 5.95 9.28
CA ARG A 785 19.38 7.15 8.88
C ARG A 785 20.65 7.40 9.69
N LEU A 786 21.56 8.14 9.08
CA LEU A 786 22.76 8.69 9.68
C LEU A 786 22.54 10.19 9.94
N PRO A 787 22.49 10.63 11.21
CA PRO A 787 22.40 12.04 11.56
C PRO A 787 23.62 12.82 11.05
N LEU A 788 23.38 13.98 10.46
CA LEU A 788 24.39 14.88 9.92
C LEU A 788 24.34 16.23 10.63
N ALA A 789 25.24 17.14 10.26
CA ALA A 789 25.30 18.48 10.84
C ALA A 789 23.98 19.26 10.65
N ALA A 790 23.71 20.17 11.59
CA ALA A 790 22.57 21.09 11.55
C ALA A 790 21.19 20.41 11.43
N GLY A 791 21.04 19.20 11.97
CA GLY A 791 19.77 18.45 11.98
C GLY A 791 19.40 17.86 10.62
N SER A 792 20.32 17.86 9.65
CA SER A 792 20.17 17.11 8.40
C SER A 792 20.48 15.63 8.61
N GLU A 793 20.08 14.76 7.68
CA GLU A 793 20.22 13.31 7.80
C GLU A 793 20.53 12.68 6.43
N LEU A 794 21.26 11.57 6.42
CA LEU A 794 21.39 10.68 5.26
C LEU A 794 20.61 9.40 5.55
N GLY A 795 19.44 9.24 4.94
CA GLY A 795 18.59 8.08 5.12
C GLY A 795 18.91 6.94 4.15
N LEU A 796 18.30 5.79 4.46
CA LEU A 796 18.31 4.60 3.63
C LEU A 796 17.82 4.89 2.20
N LEU A 797 16.79 5.74 2.07
CA LEU A 797 16.20 6.06 0.77
C LEU A 797 17.14 6.87 -0.11
N GLU A 798 17.83 7.84 0.48
CA GLU A 798 18.80 8.67 -0.21
C GLU A 798 19.99 7.86 -0.73
N ILE A 799 20.43 6.82 0.00
CA ILE A 799 21.52 5.91 -0.42
C ILE A 799 21.10 5.08 -1.64
N LEU A 800 19.93 4.44 -1.58
CA LEU A 800 19.41 3.60 -2.66
C LEU A 800 19.19 4.39 -3.96
N ALA A 801 18.83 5.68 -3.84
CA ALA A 801 18.64 6.57 -4.97
C ALA A 801 19.96 7.04 -5.62
N ARG A 802 21.13 6.84 -4.99
CA ARG A 802 22.40 7.41 -5.53
C ARG A 802 22.84 6.73 -6.82
N PRO A 803 23.25 7.50 -7.85
CA PRO A 803 23.73 6.94 -9.11
C PRO A 803 25.04 6.14 -8.92
N ARG A 804 25.84 6.49 -7.92
CA ARG A 804 27.07 5.80 -7.54
C ARG A 804 27.21 5.81 -6.01
N VAL A 805 27.81 4.75 -5.50
CA VAL A 805 28.20 4.63 -4.09
C VAL A 805 29.66 4.19 -3.98
N PRO A 806 30.31 4.42 -2.83
CA PRO A 806 31.67 3.98 -2.58
C PRO A 806 31.82 2.45 -2.70
N ARG A 807 32.99 2.00 -3.16
CA ARG A 807 33.34 0.58 -3.25
C ARG A 807 33.39 -0.09 -1.89
N ARG A 808 33.97 0.60 -0.90
CA ARG A 808 34.15 0.13 0.47
C ARG A 808 33.49 1.12 1.43
N VAL A 809 32.65 0.62 2.33
CA VAL A 809 31.94 1.45 3.32
C VAL A 809 32.20 0.91 4.73
N MET A 810 32.58 1.79 5.65
CA MET A 810 32.65 1.50 7.08
C MET A 810 31.67 2.42 7.81
N LEU A 811 30.64 1.83 8.42
CA LEU A 811 29.67 2.53 9.26
C LEU A 811 30.05 2.29 10.72
N SER A 812 30.89 3.15 11.27
CA SER A 812 31.23 3.20 12.70
C SER A 812 30.11 3.92 13.47
N ALA A 813 28.91 3.34 13.42
CA ALA A 813 27.68 3.94 13.92
C ALA A 813 26.67 2.88 14.38
N CYS A 814 26.06 3.10 15.54
CA CYS A 814 25.20 2.11 16.20
C CYS A 814 24.09 1.59 15.28
N GLU A 815 23.86 0.26 15.32
CA GLU A 815 22.72 -0.41 14.67
C GLU A 815 22.63 -0.26 13.14
N THR A 816 23.68 0.25 12.48
CA THR A 816 23.67 0.48 11.01
C THR A 816 23.78 -0.80 10.18
N GLY A 817 24.24 -1.90 10.77
CA GLY A 817 24.22 -3.25 10.20
C GLY A 817 23.00 -4.07 10.61
N ARG A 818 22.09 -3.51 11.41
CA ARG A 818 20.88 -4.18 11.87
C ARG A 818 19.87 -4.30 10.72
N ALA A 819 19.33 -5.50 10.55
CA ALA A 819 18.04 -5.71 9.89
C ALA A 819 17.00 -5.98 11.00
N SER A 820 15.73 -5.67 10.76
CA SER A 820 14.64 -5.93 11.71
C SER A 820 14.72 -7.37 12.23
N LEU A 821 14.54 -7.50 13.54
CA LEU A 821 14.50 -8.79 14.24
C LEU A 821 13.15 -9.48 14.10
N ASP A 822 12.17 -8.83 13.46
CA ASP A 822 10.93 -9.50 13.15
C ASP A 822 11.23 -10.64 12.15
N ALA A 823 11.05 -11.88 12.61
CA ALA A 823 11.21 -13.07 11.80
C ALA A 823 10.25 -13.09 10.60
N ARG A 824 9.23 -12.22 10.61
CA ARG A 824 8.12 -12.16 9.65
C ARG A 824 8.39 -11.34 8.39
N THR A 825 9.46 -10.55 8.30
CA THR A 825 9.81 -9.80 7.08
C THR A 825 11.32 -9.68 6.89
N GLU A 826 11.79 -9.85 5.66
CA GLU A 826 13.15 -9.40 5.32
C GLU A 826 13.15 -7.88 5.17
N THR A 827 14.11 -7.24 5.81
CA THR A 827 14.17 -5.78 5.96
C THR A 827 15.56 -5.29 5.60
N ILE A 828 15.63 -4.05 5.10
CA ILE A 828 16.87 -3.42 4.65
C ILE A 828 17.31 -2.44 5.74
N GLY A 829 18.53 -2.58 6.22
CA GLY A 829 19.23 -1.57 7.00
C GLY A 829 20.17 -0.74 6.12
N LEU A 830 20.85 0.25 6.70
CA LEU A 830 21.76 1.12 5.96
C LEU A 830 22.89 0.34 5.27
N ALA A 831 23.42 -0.71 5.92
CA ALA A 831 24.46 -1.53 5.30
C ALA A 831 23.98 -2.28 4.05
N GLN A 832 22.78 -2.87 4.10
CA GLN A 832 22.16 -3.53 2.95
C GLN A 832 21.87 -2.51 1.84
N ALA A 833 21.45 -1.29 2.18
CA ALA A 833 21.21 -0.22 1.20
C ALA A 833 22.46 0.09 0.37
N PHE A 834 23.63 0.21 1.01
CA PHE A 834 24.91 0.40 0.29
C PHE A 834 25.28 -0.79 -0.60
N VAL A 835 25.13 -2.03 -0.12
CA VAL A 835 25.39 -3.24 -0.93
C VAL A 835 24.50 -3.27 -2.17
N ILE A 836 23.19 -3.02 -1.99
CA ILE A 836 22.22 -2.97 -3.08
C ILE A 836 22.52 -1.84 -4.07
N ALA A 837 22.94 -0.68 -3.56
CA ALA A 837 23.32 0.47 -4.39
C ALA A 837 24.63 0.25 -5.17
N GLY A 838 25.46 -0.73 -4.78
CA GLY A 838 26.62 -1.19 -5.56
C GLY A 838 27.93 -1.34 -4.78
N SER A 839 27.97 -1.12 -3.47
CA SER A 839 29.20 -1.30 -2.67
C SER A 839 29.67 -2.76 -2.68
N GLU A 840 30.98 -2.99 -2.79
CA GLU A 840 31.61 -4.33 -2.76
C GLU A 840 31.71 -4.88 -1.35
N SER A 841 31.94 -4.00 -0.36
CA SER A 841 31.95 -4.37 1.04
C SER A 841 31.42 -3.25 1.92
N VAL A 842 30.61 -3.64 2.90
CA VAL A 842 30.08 -2.73 3.92
C VAL A 842 30.29 -3.35 5.28
N ILE A 843 31.01 -2.66 6.15
CA ILE A 843 31.21 -3.10 7.54
C ILE A 843 30.35 -2.22 8.44
N ALA A 844 29.51 -2.86 9.25
CA ALA A 844 28.60 -2.14 10.13
C ALA A 844 28.28 -2.96 11.39
N PRO A 845 28.11 -2.31 12.56
CA PRO A 845 27.68 -2.97 13.77
C PRO A 845 26.18 -3.27 13.75
N THR A 846 25.78 -4.43 14.26
CA THR A 846 24.39 -4.89 14.31
C THR A 846 23.61 -4.38 15.52
N ARG A 847 24.32 -3.76 16.48
CA ARG A 847 23.82 -3.27 17.77
C ARG A 847 24.60 -2.06 18.24
N LYS A 848 24.21 -1.50 19.38
CA LYS A 848 24.91 -0.37 20.00
C LYS A 848 26.30 -0.79 20.47
N VAL A 849 27.29 0.04 20.18
CA VAL A 849 28.70 -0.21 20.52
C VAL A 849 29.31 1.04 21.18
N PRO A 850 30.18 0.90 22.19
CA PRO A 850 30.89 2.04 22.76
C PRO A 850 31.81 2.73 21.74
N ASP A 851 31.83 4.06 21.75
CA ASP A 851 32.64 4.90 20.83
C ASP A 851 34.13 4.47 20.79
N ALA A 852 34.75 4.30 21.97
CA ALA A 852 36.14 3.85 22.07
C ALA A 852 36.40 2.44 21.51
N LEU A 853 35.40 1.55 21.55
CA LEU A 853 35.52 0.20 20.99
C LEU A 853 35.49 0.25 19.46
N ALA A 854 34.58 1.06 18.90
CA ALA A 854 34.45 1.26 17.47
C ALA A 854 35.74 1.81 16.85
N ALA A 855 36.32 2.84 17.49
CA ALA A 855 37.60 3.42 17.10
C ALA A 855 38.75 2.39 17.08
N LYS A 856 38.89 1.57 18.13
CA LYS A 856 39.92 0.52 18.22
C LYS A 856 39.79 -0.50 17.07
N LEU A 857 38.56 -0.94 16.81
CA LEU A 857 38.29 -1.92 15.76
C LEU A 857 38.57 -1.35 14.36
N ALA A 858 38.12 -0.12 14.07
CA ALA A 858 38.34 0.52 12.78
C ALA A 858 39.84 0.71 12.48
N ILE A 859 40.61 1.19 13.46
CA ILE A 859 42.06 1.37 13.31
C ILE A 859 42.75 0.02 13.05
N ALA A 860 42.39 -1.02 13.81
CA ALA A 860 42.95 -2.36 13.62
C ALA A 860 42.59 -2.96 12.23
N TYR A 861 41.35 -2.75 11.79
CA TYR A 861 40.86 -3.17 10.48
C TYR A 861 41.66 -2.52 9.34
N TYR A 862 41.79 -1.19 9.33
CA TYR A 862 42.48 -0.50 8.25
C TYR A 862 43.97 -0.80 8.21
N ARG A 863 44.64 -1.01 9.36
CA ARG A 863 46.03 -1.50 9.39
C ARG A 863 46.15 -2.85 8.68
N ALA A 864 45.32 -3.82 9.06
CA ALA A 864 45.34 -5.14 8.43
C ALA A 864 45.02 -5.07 6.92
N LEU A 865 44.12 -4.18 6.51
CA LEU A 865 43.78 -3.94 5.11
C LEU A 865 44.97 -3.34 4.32
N LEU A 866 45.69 -2.38 4.92
CA LEU A 866 46.90 -1.78 4.33
C LEU A 866 48.07 -2.77 4.27
N ASP A 867 48.12 -3.75 5.17
CA ASP A 867 49.07 -4.87 5.15
C ASP A 867 48.73 -5.94 4.07
N GLY A 868 47.71 -5.69 3.24
CA GLY A 868 47.32 -6.54 2.11
C GLY A 868 46.33 -7.66 2.45
N ALA A 869 45.79 -7.69 3.68
CA ALA A 869 44.75 -8.68 4.01
C ALA A 869 43.44 -8.36 3.25
N PRO A 870 42.74 -9.36 2.68
CA PRO A 870 41.40 -9.18 2.14
C PRO A 870 40.43 -8.63 3.19
N PRO A 871 39.36 -7.91 2.81
CA PRO A 871 38.44 -7.27 3.76
C PRO A 871 37.90 -8.17 4.88
N GLY A 872 37.45 -9.39 4.57
CA GLY A 872 36.97 -10.33 5.58
C GLY A 872 38.05 -10.79 6.56
N GLU A 873 39.27 -11.05 6.07
CA GLU A 873 40.42 -11.40 6.91
C GLU A 873 40.89 -10.22 7.75
N ALA A 874 40.89 -9.01 7.20
CA ALA A 874 41.22 -7.79 7.92
C ALA A 874 40.26 -7.54 9.09
N LEU A 875 38.95 -7.74 8.87
CA LEU A 875 37.95 -7.62 9.94
C LEU A 875 38.14 -8.72 10.99
N ALA A 876 38.38 -9.97 10.57
CA ALA A 876 38.66 -11.08 11.47
C ALA A 876 39.86 -10.79 12.40
N ARG A 877 40.98 -10.30 11.83
CA ARG A 877 42.17 -9.91 12.62
C ARG A 877 41.85 -8.79 13.60
N ALA A 878 41.09 -7.78 13.17
CA ALA A 878 40.69 -6.67 14.03
C ALA A 878 39.82 -7.13 15.21
N GLN A 879 38.83 -7.98 14.94
CA GLN A 879 37.92 -8.54 15.95
C GLN A 879 38.66 -9.42 16.96
N LEU A 880 39.54 -10.31 16.49
CA LEU A 880 40.37 -11.16 17.35
C LEU A 880 41.35 -10.34 18.19
N ARG A 881 41.89 -9.25 17.63
CA ARG A 881 42.77 -8.34 18.37
C ARG A 881 42.01 -7.65 19.50
N VAL A 882 40.84 -7.10 19.21
CA VAL A 882 39.97 -6.47 20.22
C VAL A 882 39.62 -7.46 21.32
N ARG A 883 39.22 -8.70 20.97
CA ARG A 883 38.93 -9.75 21.93
C ARG A 883 40.14 -10.11 22.80
N ALA A 884 41.33 -10.16 22.23
CA ALA A 884 42.55 -10.48 22.96
C ALA A 884 42.95 -9.34 23.92
N ASP A 885 42.78 -8.09 23.50
CA ASP A 885 43.07 -6.91 24.32
C ASP A 885 42.03 -6.72 25.45
N ASP A 886 40.77 -7.06 25.18
CA ASP A 886 39.67 -7.00 26.16
C ASP A 886 38.63 -8.12 25.89
N PRO A 887 38.69 -9.24 26.63
CA PRO A 887 37.74 -10.35 26.47
C PRO A 887 36.28 -10.01 26.79
N ALA A 888 36.03 -8.93 27.56
CA ALA A 888 34.68 -8.47 27.88
C ALA A 888 34.10 -7.53 26.81
N ALA A 889 34.95 -7.03 25.89
CA ALA A 889 34.50 -6.18 24.81
C ALA A 889 33.61 -6.94 23.82
N ASP A 890 32.64 -6.22 23.27
CA ASP A 890 31.70 -6.77 22.29
C ASP A 890 32.28 -6.81 20.87
N TRP A 891 33.37 -7.55 20.70
CA TRP A 891 34.11 -7.66 19.44
C TRP A 891 33.26 -8.21 18.27
N ALA A 892 32.19 -8.95 18.57
CA ALA A 892 31.33 -9.62 17.58
C ALA A 892 30.22 -8.72 16.99
N ALA A 893 30.13 -7.46 17.42
CA ALA A 893 29.05 -6.59 16.95
C ALA A 893 29.11 -6.27 15.45
N TRP A 894 30.28 -6.35 14.81
CA TRP A 894 30.48 -5.96 13.41
C TRP A 894 30.32 -7.13 12.44
N ARG A 895 29.68 -6.84 11.30
CA ARG A 895 29.59 -7.76 10.17
C ARG A 895 30.11 -7.10 8.91
N LEU A 896 30.76 -7.89 8.07
CA LEU A 896 31.06 -7.52 6.69
C LEU A 896 29.95 -8.05 5.79
N LEU A 897 29.24 -7.15 5.12
CA LEU A 897 28.26 -7.46 4.09
C LEU A 897 28.89 -7.27 2.70
N ARG A 898 28.60 -8.19 1.79
CA ARG A 898 28.96 -8.13 0.37
C ARG A 898 27.74 -8.43 -0.50
N PRO A 899 27.73 -8.08 -1.79
CA PRO A 899 26.62 -8.38 -2.71
C PRO A 899 26.22 -9.86 -2.74
#